data_AF-A0A936GA63-F1
#
_entry.id   AF-A0A936GA63-F1
#
_cell.length_a   1.000
_cell.length_b   1.000
_cell.length_c   1.000
_cell.angle_alpha   90.00
_cell.angle_beta   90.00
_cell.angle_gamma   90.00
#
_symmetry.space_group_name_H-M   'P 1'
#
loop_
_entity.id
_entity.type
_entity.pdbx_description
1 polymer ?
#
loop_
_entity_poly.entity_id
_entity_poly.type
_entity_poly.pdbx_seq_one_letter_code
_entity_poly.pdbx_strand_id
1 'polypeptide(L)'
;MKASHIVLELHMNTSLPRATLLLTILTLLFSAVGSPQAHAQTDKITFAVIGDYGLASQNEADVANLVKSWNPDFIVTTGDNNYNDGAAWSIDQNIGQYYHDYIYPYKGKYGNGATTRRFFPSMGNHDWTKDSDANAYFNYFNFTKNETFYDFVQGPVHFFILDSDKKEPDGYTSTSPQAKWLKKVLTASTSPFNVVVFHHPPYSSGRHGSNEYMRWPFKEWGADAVLNGHDHLYERLVVNGLPYFVNGFGGSDLYKFETVLPESQVRFNQDFGAMRVEATSTYMKFQAITRAGVLVDEFVIGQSTPSVTAITAISPITTNAGYVNYQVIFSEAVTGVDAADFTLSTNINGAMIETVSGTGNAYTVSIITGSGDGTLRLELTDNDSVTNSMGNPLGGSGLGNGSFTSAQAYTIDKTNPIVTAITRASTNPTNAPTVDYSISFSEAVTGVDFSDFSLVTNAGASLGNISGSGNLYLVSVSTGLGDDTVKLDFIDNDSVVDLAGNPANPGFTSGETYSVDRSMPFVTSILRANPNQTNTSSVDFTVSFSEAVNGVDGSDFSLFTLNGAVINSITGSGNVYAVSVSIRPGNDTIRLDVIDDDSILDNAGNKLGDAGTGNGNFTNGEAYTFSLGVPVATSILRASPNPTSAASVDFVVTFSETVEDVDASDFIVTGPYNSAIININNLNPFYVVTVSTGTGDGELRLDIIDDDSIHNALGISLGGEGIGNSNFTSGEKYSVDRTPPLVTSIVRASNNPTINPSVDFIVTFSEPVTNVDSTDFFVNTTNLNSVVTNVQNANPFFVVSVNTGAGSGLLRLDLADNSSITDLSGNRILNGSFLNGESFTIAKITVNFSAPNILSKIVLTNNPRPNFSWSAVRYSQAYEVFIAQDANFSSIVLMQTVNQTNYTPALPLADGTYYMRVRAYNASLSPGKFSKAYTFTIDTTPPPVPTLVSPSNTSNAIRTPLMEWKAAVGAMQYQIELDNNTDFSSPEFRESTSKTSLRTKTLTKGTTYYWRVRAKDKIGNWSNWSVNYQFFVP
;
A
#
# COMPACT_ATOMS: atom_id res chain seq x y z
N MET A 1 -27.52 -0.79 -70.34
CA MET A 1 -28.36 -0.94 -71.55
C MET A 1 -29.80 -0.67 -71.12
N LYS A 2 -30.45 0.38 -71.67
CA LYS A 2 -31.89 0.80 -71.54
C LYS A 2 -32.40 1.10 -70.12
N ALA A 3 -32.77 2.34 -69.73
CA ALA A 3 -33.78 3.30 -70.24
C ALA A 3 -35.22 3.07 -69.69
N SER A 4 -35.62 4.02 -68.83
CA SER A 4 -36.90 4.78 -68.87
C SER A 4 -38.18 4.23 -68.21
N HIS A 5 -38.66 5.03 -67.24
CA HIS A 5 -39.96 5.77 -67.23
C HIS A 5 -41.23 5.25 -66.52
N ILE A 6 -41.68 6.10 -65.57
CA ILE A 6 -43.04 6.70 -65.37
C ILE A 6 -44.12 5.92 -64.59
N VAL A 7 -44.82 6.67 -63.71
CA VAL A 7 -46.28 6.78 -63.40
C VAL A 7 -46.45 6.97 -61.87
N LEU A 8 -46.79 8.16 -61.30
CA LEU A 8 -48.05 8.94 -61.21
C LEU A 8 -49.03 8.52 -60.08
N GLU A 9 -49.33 9.43 -59.15
CA GLU A 9 -50.69 9.84 -58.65
C GLU A 9 -50.51 10.86 -57.49
N LEU A 10 -50.76 12.18 -57.68
CA LEU A 10 -52.02 12.94 -57.59
C LEU A 10 -52.74 12.87 -56.23
N HIS A 11 -52.85 14.01 -55.54
CA HIS A 11 -54.12 14.73 -55.31
C HIS A 11 -53.89 16.14 -54.72
N MET A 12 -54.29 17.17 -55.48
CA MET A 12 -54.57 18.53 -54.99
C MET A 12 -56.07 18.66 -54.71
N ASN A 13 -56.46 19.53 -53.77
CA ASN A 13 -57.64 20.39 -53.93
C ASN A 13 -57.53 21.64 -53.01
N THR A 14 -57.35 22.83 -53.62
CA THR A 14 -58.27 23.99 -53.67
C THR A 14 -58.56 24.69 -52.33
N SER A 15 -58.30 25.99 -52.14
CA SER A 15 -59.04 27.09 -52.79
C SER A 15 -58.36 28.48 -52.66
N LEU A 16 -58.34 29.24 -53.77
CA LEU A 16 -58.15 30.71 -53.91
C LEU A 16 -59.46 31.47 -53.51
N PRO A 17 -59.54 32.82 -53.27
CA PRO A 17 -59.09 33.84 -54.25
C PRO A 17 -58.69 35.29 -53.78
N ARG A 18 -57.85 35.91 -54.63
CA ARG A 18 -57.88 37.27 -55.24
C ARG A 18 -58.05 38.57 -54.41
N ALA A 19 -57.05 39.46 -54.55
CA ALA A 19 -57.25 40.87 -54.97
C ALA A 19 -56.00 41.47 -55.68
N THR A 20 -56.18 41.74 -56.97
CA THR A 20 -55.67 42.79 -57.90
C THR A 20 -55.20 44.12 -57.26
N LEU A 21 -54.37 45.05 -57.82
CA LEU A 21 -53.83 45.35 -59.16
C LEU A 21 -52.82 46.55 -59.04
N LEU A 22 -51.73 46.50 -59.83
CA LEU A 22 -50.92 47.58 -60.45
C LEU A 22 -50.50 48.88 -59.71
N LEU A 23 -49.18 49.14 -59.75
CA LEU A 23 -48.64 50.22 -60.58
C LEU A 23 -47.21 49.89 -61.06
N THR A 24 -46.97 49.95 -62.37
CA THR A 24 -45.66 49.75 -63.04
C THR A 24 -45.61 50.74 -64.19
N ILE A 25 -44.59 51.61 -64.32
CA ILE A 25 -44.11 52.18 -65.60
C ILE A 25 -42.63 52.61 -65.52
N LEU A 26 -41.83 52.12 -66.50
CA LEU A 26 -40.54 52.55 -67.11
C LEU A 26 -39.30 52.80 -66.24
N THR A 27 -38.25 51.96 -66.24
CA THR A 27 -37.19 51.61 -67.24
C THR A 27 -36.08 52.64 -67.53
N LEU A 28 -34.87 52.18 -67.17
CA LEU A 28 -33.51 52.41 -67.69
C LEU A 28 -32.79 53.74 -67.43
N LEU A 29 -31.73 53.71 -66.61
CA LEU A 29 -30.33 53.85 -67.05
C LEU A 29 -29.32 53.61 -65.89
N PHE A 30 -28.22 52.93 -66.22
CA PHE A 30 -26.98 52.64 -65.45
C PHE A 30 -26.91 51.37 -64.55
N SER A 31 -26.32 50.33 -65.15
CA SER A 31 -25.06 49.67 -64.74
C SER A 31 -24.95 48.97 -63.37
N ALA A 32 -24.98 47.63 -63.44
CA ALA A 32 -24.03 46.69 -62.83
C ALA A 32 -23.44 47.04 -61.44
N VAL A 33 -24.02 46.46 -60.39
CA VAL A 33 -23.27 45.69 -59.39
C VAL A 33 -24.15 44.50 -59.00
N GLY A 34 -23.72 43.29 -59.37
CA GLY A 34 -24.37 42.07 -58.91
C GLY A 34 -24.18 41.95 -57.41
N SER A 35 -25.28 41.77 -56.67
CA SER A 35 -25.25 41.23 -55.32
C SER A 35 -24.50 39.88 -55.37
N PRO A 36 -23.42 39.68 -54.61
CA PRO A 36 -22.72 38.41 -54.63
C PRO A 36 -23.64 37.30 -54.13
N GLN A 37 -23.77 36.32 -55.01
CA GLN A 37 -24.51 35.09 -54.92
C GLN A 37 -24.16 34.33 -53.62
N ALA A 38 -25.18 34.09 -52.79
CA ALA A 38 -25.09 33.31 -51.56
C ALA A 38 -24.51 31.92 -51.86
N HIS A 39 -23.25 31.71 -51.45
CA HIS A 39 -22.64 30.39 -51.42
C HIS A 39 -23.21 29.62 -50.22
N ALA A 40 -23.53 28.33 -50.43
CA ALA A 40 -23.97 27.43 -49.38
C ALA A 40 -22.89 27.37 -48.27
N GLN A 41 -23.15 28.05 -47.15
CA GLN A 41 -22.24 28.08 -46.00
C GLN A 41 -22.32 26.76 -45.24
N THR A 42 -21.16 26.18 -44.95
CA THR A 42 -21.02 25.00 -44.11
C THR A 42 -21.39 25.35 -42.67
N ASP A 43 -22.03 24.40 -41.96
CA ASP A 43 -22.42 24.59 -40.55
C ASP A 43 -21.21 24.73 -39.62
N LYS A 44 -20.03 24.26 -40.06
CA LYS A 44 -18.78 24.36 -39.31
C LYS A 44 -17.74 25.18 -40.08
N ILE A 45 -17.06 26.07 -39.36
CA ILE A 45 -15.86 26.77 -39.83
C ILE A 45 -14.74 26.69 -38.79
N THR A 46 -13.50 26.78 -39.24
CA THR A 46 -12.30 26.98 -38.42
C THR A 46 -11.51 28.17 -38.94
N PHE A 47 -11.28 29.18 -38.11
CA PHE A 47 -10.49 30.36 -38.49
C PHE A 47 -9.39 30.65 -37.47
N ALA A 48 -8.38 31.39 -37.91
CA ALA A 48 -7.30 31.85 -37.04
C ALA A 48 -7.42 33.36 -36.77
N VAL A 49 -7.01 33.78 -35.57
CA VAL A 49 -6.91 35.18 -35.18
C VAL A 49 -5.46 35.49 -34.82
N ILE A 50 -4.88 36.47 -35.50
CA ILE A 50 -3.51 36.95 -35.28
C ILE A 50 -3.53 38.45 -34.99
N GLY A 51 -2.65 38.92 -34.12
CA GLY A 51 -2.54 40.34 -33.77
C GLY A 51 -1.10 40.72 -33.57
N ASP A 52 -0.77 41.99 -33.82
CA ASP A 52 0.52 42.56 -33.42
C ASP A 52 1.69 41.77 -34.04
N TYR A 53 1.56 41.59 -35.35
CA TYR A 53 2.46 40.85 -36.24
C TYR A 53 2.99 41.78 -37.34
N GLY A 54 3.82 41.30 -38.26
CA GLY A 54 4.32 42.14 -39.35
C GLY A 54 5.60 42.90 -39.03
N LEU A 55 6.56 42.19 -38.43
CA LEU A 55 7.97 42.60 -38.29
C LEU A 55 8.91 41.77 -39.18
N ALA A 56 8.40 40.74 -39.87
CA ALA A 56 9.21 39.73 -40.55
C ALA A 56 10.20 39.04 -39.59
N SER A 57 9.84 38.89 -38.32
CA SER A 57 10.69 38.28 -37.30
C SER A 57 10.63 36.75 -37.33
N GLN A 58 11.57 36.07 -36.66
CA GLN A 58 11.51 34.62 -36.49
C GLN A 58 10.29 34.20 -35.65
N ASN A 59 9.90 34.99 -34.65
CA ASN A 59 8.73 34.69 -33.83
C ASN A 59 7.44 34.70 -34.68
N GLU A 60 7.32 35.67 -35.58
CA GLU A 60 6.21 35.74 -36.53
C GLU A 60 6.23 34.58 -37.53
N ALA A 61 7.40 34.17 -38.01
CA ALA A 61 7.53 32.98 -38.88
C ALA A 61 7.03 31.71 -38.17
N ASP A 62 7.36 31.54 -36.89
CA ASP A 62 6.93 30.38 -36.10
C ASP A 62 5.40 30.40 -35.87
N VAL A 63 4.83 31.57 -35.57
CA VAL A 63 3.37 31.75 -35.43
C VAL A 63 2.66 31.51 -36.77
N ALA A 64 3.21 31.98 -37.89
CA ALA A 64 2.66 31.71 -39.21
C ALA A 64 2.65 30.21 -39.54
N ASN A 65 3.73 29.49 -39.21
CA ASN A 65 3.80 28.03 -39.36
C ASN A 65 2.76 27.31 -38.50
N LEU A 66 2.58 27.76 -37.24
CA LEU A 66 1.53 27.25 -36.36
C LEU A 66 0.14 27.45 -36.99
N VAL A 67 -0.19 28.67 -37.42
CA VAL A 67 -1.49 29.00 -38.02
C VAL A 67 -1.74 28.16 -39.26
N LYS A 68 -0.75 28.00 -40.14
CA LYS A 68 -0.86 27.15 -41.35
C LYS A 68 -1.07 25.68 -41.02
N SER A 69 -0.49 25.19 -39.92
CA SER A 69 -0.68 23.80 -39.49
C SER A 69 -2.15 23.46 -39.19
N TRP A 70 -2.97 24.45 -38.85
CA TRP A 70 -4.39 24.26 -38.59
C TRP A 70 -5.25 24.20 -39.85
N ASN A 71 -4.68 24.54 -41.02
CA ASN A 71 -5.39 24.68 -42.28
C ASN A 71 -6.72 25.47 -42.13
N PRO A 72 -6.68 26.71 -41.58
CA PRO A 72 -7.90 27.47 -41.32
C PRO A 72 -8.62 27.85 -42.62
N ASP A 73 -9.95 27.97 -42.56
CA ASP A 73 -10.78 28.46 -43.65
C ASP A 73 -10.40 29.89 -44.02
N PHE A 74 -10.12 30.75 -43.03
CA PHE A 74 -9.63 32.11 -43.22
C PHE A 74 -8.89 32.63 -41.98
N ILE A 75 -8.24 33.79 -42.12
CA ILE A 75 -7.50 34.48 -41.06
C ILE A 75 -8.15 35.84 -40.82
N VAL A 76 -8.35 36.19 -39.55
CA VAL A 76 -8.77 37.52 -39.09
C VAL A 76 -7.63 38.15 -38.31
N THR A 77 -7.43 39.46 -38.44
CA THR A 77 -6.38 40.16 -37.69
C THR A 77 -6.94 41.18 -36.71
N THR A 78 -6.27 41.37 -35.57
CA THR A 78 -6.61 42.39 -34.57
C THR A 78 -5.73 43.64 -34.70
N GLY A 79 -5.19 43.93 -35.88
CA GLY A 79 -4.42 45.16 -36.14
C GLY A 79 -2.93 45.07 -35.88
N ASP A 80 -2.26 46.18 -36.19
CA ASP A 80 -0.80 46.31 -36.31
C ASP A 80 -0.25 45.23 -37.24
N ASN A 81 -0.56 45.39 -38.54
CA ASN A 81 -0.21 44.42 -39.57
C ASN A 81 1.19 44.66 -40.17
N ASN A 82 1.76 45.86 -39.97
CA ASN A 82 3.04 46.25 -40.56
C ASN A 82 3.79 47.29 -39.69
N TYR A 83 4.75 46.84 -38.89
CA TYR A 83 5.41 47.68 -37.86
C TYR A 83 6.41 48.72 -38.39
N ASN A 84 6.92 48.57 -39.62
CA ASN A 84 7.89 49.52 -40.19
C ASN A 84 7.19 50.81 -40.68
N ASP A 85 6.62 51.54 -39.72
CA ASP A 85 5.77 52.72 -39.90
C ASP A 85 4.53 52.48 -40.80
N GLY A 86 4.11 51.24 -41.06
CA GLY A 86 3.07 50.97 -42.05
C GLY A 86 3.52 51.27 -43.49
N ALA A 87 4.83 51.34 -43.76
CA ALA A 87 5.35 51.74 -45.06
C ALA A 87 5.11 50.70 -46.17
N ALA A 88 4.87 51.18 -47.40
CA ALA A 88 4.59 50.32 -48.56
C ALA A 88 5.75 49.39 -48.96
N TRP A 89 7.00 49.73 -48.61
CA TRP A 89 8.17 48.91 -48.99
C TRP A 89 8.31 47.64 -48.14
N SER A 90 7.77 47.63 -46.92
CA SER A 90 7.87 46.51 -45.97
C SER A 90 6.64 45.61 -45.96
N ILE A 91 5.47 46.12 -46.36
CA ILE A 91 4.19 45.44 -46.15
C ILE A 91 4.11 44.05 -46.80
N ASP A 92 4.64 43.89 -48.03
CA ASP A 92 4.68 42.60 -48.71
C ASP A 92 5.68 41.63 -48.08
N GLN A 93 6.80 42.15 -47.57
CA GLN A 93 7.76 41.33 -46.82
C GLN A 93 7.13 40.86 -45.51
N ASN A 94 6.54 41.75 -44.75
CA ASN A 94 6.02 41.46 -43.42
C ASN A 94 4.81 40.52 -43.47
N ILE A 95 3.91 40.71 -44.44
CA ILE A 95 2.67 39.94 -44.51
C ILE A 95 2.74 38.86 -45.59
N GLY A 96 3.13 39.23 -46.80
CA GLY A 96 3.06 38.39 -48.00
C GLY A 96 3.92 37.14 -47.90
N GLN A 97 5.11 37.22 -47.31
CA GLN A 97 5.98 36.06 -47.15
C GLN A 97 5.34 34.92 -46.34
N TYR A 98 4.44 35.26 -45.42
CA TYR A 98 3.81 34.30 -44.52
C TYR A 98 2.40 33.96 -44.96
N TYR A 99 1.60 34.91 -45.43
CA TYR A 99 0.15 34.73 -45.58
C TYR A 99 -0.38 34.97 -47.00
N HIS A 100 0.48 35.05 -48.02
CA HIS A 100 0.05 35.30 -49.41
C HIS A 100 -1.06 34.33 -49.89
N ASP A 101 -1.01 33.08 -49.46
CA ASP A 101 -1.96 32.00 -49.78
C ASP A 101 -3.39 32.23 -49.24
N TYR A 102 -3.58 33.22 -48.37
CA TYR A 102 -4.88 33.66 -47.85
C TYR A 102 -5.36 35.00 -48.42
N ILE A 103 -4.49 35.76 -49.08
CA ILE A 103 -4.77 37.13 -49.53
C ILE A 103 -5.33 37.14 -50.95
N TYR A 104 -6.41 37.90 -51.18
CA TYR A 104 -6.99 38.12 -52.51
C TYR A 104 -7.47 39.57 -52.70
N PRO A 105 -7.12 40.21 -53.83
CA PRO A 105 -6.10 39.80 -54.81
C PRO A 105 -4.69 40.05 -54.26
N TYR A 106 -3.85 39.01 -54.14
CA TYR A 106 -2.44 39.19 -53.80
C TYR A 106 -1.61 39.55 -55.05
N LYS A 107 -0.80 40.60 -54.96
CA LYS A 107 0.06 41.10 -56.05
C LYS A 107 1.55 41.15 -55.68
N GLY A 108 1.91 40.55 -54.55
CA GLY A 108 3.28 40.57 -54.04
C GLY A 108 4.18 39.48 -54.64
N LYS A 109 5.38 39.34 -54.09
CA LYS A 109 6.47 38.52 -54.70
C LYS A 109 6.57 37.07 -54.19
N TYR A 110 5.80 36.66 -53.18
CA TYR A 110 6.04 35.41 -52.45
C TYR A 110 5.27 34.19 -52.96
N GLY A 111 4.43 34.35 -53.99
CA GLY A 111 3.73 33.24 -54.64
C GLY A 111 2.36 33.63 -55.15
N ASN A 112 1.54 32.63 -55.46
CA ASN A 112 0.15 32.86 -55.84
C ASN A 112 -0.69 33.27 -54.62
N GLY A 113 -1.62 34.19 -54.84
CA GLY A 113 -2.64 34.53 -53.86
C GLY A 113 -3.72 33.47 -53.69
N ALA A 114 -4.60 33.68 -52.72
CA ALA A 114 -5.88 32.98 -52.67
C ALA A 114 -6.74 33.33 -53.89
N THR A 115 -7.69 32.46 -54.25
CA THR A 115 -8.68 32.72 -55.31
C THR A 115 -9.90 33.51 -54.83
N THR A 116 -10.06 33.63 -53.51
CA THR A 116 -11.11 34.37 -52.82
C THR A 116 -10.52 35.06 -51.59
N ARG A 117 -11.19 36.08 -51.04
CA ARG A 117 -10.73 36.78 -49.84
C ARG A 117 -10.81 35.84 -48.64
N ARG A 118 -9.65 35.42 -48.11
CA ARG A 118 -9.50 34.55 -46.92
C ARG A 118 -8.62 35.17 -45.83
N PHE A 119 -8.31 36.46 -45.97
CA PHE A 119 -7.54 37.25 -45.02
C PHE A 119 -8.31 38.56 -44.77
N PHE A 120 -8.71 38.79 -43.52
CA PHE A 120 -9.60 39.87 -43.11
C PHE A 120 -8.90 40.72 -42.05
N PRO A 121 -8.12 41.74 -42.48
CA PRO A 121 -7.35 42.54 -41.55
C PRO A 121 -8.19 43.63 -40.88
N SER A 122 -7.91 43.87 -39.60
CA SER A 122 -8.26 45.09 -38.87
C SER A 122 -7.07 46.05 -38.92
N MET A 123 -7.30 47.37 -38.85
CA MET A 123 -6.20 48.35 -38.76
C MET A 123 -5.79 48.58 -37.30
N GLY A 124 -4.48 48.77 -37.07
CA GLY A 124 -3.91 49.24 -35.81
C GLY A 124 -3.12 50.54 -35.97
N ASN A 125 -2.56 51.08 -34.88
CA ASN A 125 -1.87 52.37 -34.92
C ASN A 125 -0.60 52.36 -35.78
N HIS A 126 0.09 51.22 -35.92
CA HIS A 126 1.25 51.10 -36.80
C HIS A 126 0.87 51.20 -38.28
N ASP A 127 -0.35 50.79 -38.66
CA ASP A 127 -0.84 50.88 -40.04
C ASP A 127 -1.06 52.35 -40.49
N TRP A 128 -1.27 53.25 -39.54
CA TRP A 128 -1.48 54.69 -39.75
C TRP A 128 -0.20 55.55 -39.64
N THR A 129 0.98 54.97 -39.38
CA THR A 129 2.14 55.75 -38.90
C THR A 129 2.82 56.60 -39.97
N LYS A 130 3.09 56.06 -41.17
CA LYS A 130 3.84 56.76 -42.24
C LYS A 130 3.01 57.78 -43.00
N ASP A 131 1.71 57.54 -43.12
CA ASP A 131 0.80 58.27 -44.00
C ASP A 131 -0.55 58.43 -43.31
N SER A 132 -1.04 59.68 -43.22
CA SER A 132 -2.33 60.01 -42.62
C SER A 132 -3.52 59.40 -43.38
N ASP A 133 -3.30 58.91 -44.60
CA ASP A 133 -4.32 58.25 -45.43
C ASP A 133 -4.20 56.71 -45.42
N ALA A 134 -3.22 56.14 -44.69
CA ALA A 134 -2.92 54.69 -44.68
C ALA A 134 -2.85 54.04 -46.08
N ASN A 135 -2.35 54.76 -47.09
CA ASN A 135 -2.39 54.33 -48.49
C ASN A 135 -1.73 52.95 -48.72
N ALA A 136 -0.68 52.62 -47.96
CA ALA A 136 0.00 51.33 -48.07
C ALA A 136 -0.92 50.15 -47.75
N TYR A 137 -1.70 50.26 -46.67
CA TYR A 137 -2.68 49.25 -46.25
C TYR A 137 -3.77 49.05 -47.32
N PHE A 138 -4.42 50.14 -47.72
CA PHE A 138 -5.50 50.11 -48.71
C PHE A 138 -5.03 49.54 -50.05
N ASN A 139 -3.86 49.97 -50.53
CA ASN A 139 -3.30 49.48 -51.79
C ASN A 139 -2.93 48.00 -51.74
N TYR A 140 -2.41 47.53 -50.61
CA TYR A 140 -1.95 46.14 -50.47
C TYR A 140 -3.10 45.14 -50.36
N PHE A 141 -4.11 45.44 -49.54
CA PHE A 141 -5.30 44.58 -49.38
C PHE A 141 -6.41 44.85 -50.41
N ASN A 142 -6.20 45.82 -51.30
CA ASN A 142 -7.13 46.22 -52.34
C ASN A 142 -8.51 46.61 -51.76
N PHE A 143 -8.47 47.43 -50.72
CA PHE A 143 -9.62 48.12 -50.14
C PHE A 143 -9.74 49.54 -50.71
N THR A 144 -10.95 50.06 -50.80
CA THR A 144 -11.22 51.47 -51.05
C THR A 144 -10.96 52.27 -49.77
N LYS A 145 -10.61 53.56 -49.90
CA LYS A 145 -10.29 54.43 -48.74
C LYS A 145 -11.43 54.58 -47.71
N ASN A 146 -12.65 54.16 -48.06
CA ASN A 146 -13.82 54.21 -47.18
C ASN A 146 -14.09 52.88 -46.45
N GLU A 147 -13.25 51.86 -46.63
CA GLU A 147 -13.38 50.54 -45.99
C GLU A 147 -12.39 50.41 -44.80
N THR A 148 -12.37 51.41 -43.91
CA THR A 148 -11.65 51.34 -42.61
C THR A 148 -12.33 50.37 -41.64
N PHE A 149 -13.64 50.17 -41.78
CA PHE A 149 -14.46 49.20 -41.06
C PHE A 149 -15.42 48.51 -42.03
N TYR A 150 -15.74 47.25 -41.79
CA TYR A 150 -16.59 46.43 -42.67
C TYR A 150 -17.11 45.18 -41.94
N ASP A 151 -18.14 44.56 -42.50
CA ASP A 151 -18.70 43.30 -42.01
C ASP A 151 -18.62 42.19 -43.06
N PHE A 152 -18.66 40.94 -42.59
CA PHE A 152 -18.84 39.78 -43.45
C PHE A 152 -19.37 38.59 -42.64
N VAL A 153 -20.05 37.67 -43.33
CA VAL A 153 -20.53 36.42 -42.73
C VAL A 153 -19.70 35.26 -43.26
N GLN A 154 -19.23 34.38 -42.36
CA GLN A 154 -18.64 33.08 -42.70
C GLN A 154 -19.26 32.00 -41.81
N GLY A 155 -19.81 30.96 -42.44
CA GLY A 155 -20.53 29.90 -41.71
C GLY A 155 -21.59 30.46 -40.74
N PRO A 156 -21.58 30.04 -39.47
CA PRO A 156 -22.53 30.49 -38.45
C PRO A 156 -22.18 31.84 -37.80
N VAL A 157 -21.16 32.55 -38.30
CA VAL A 157 -20.60 33.74 -37.61
C VAL A 157 -20.67 34.99 -38.49
N HIS A 158 -21.18 36.08 -37.92
CA HIS A 158 -21.08 37.43 -38.48
C HIS A 158 -19.91 38.17 -37.83
N PHE A 159 -18.95 38.61 -38.64
CA PHE A 159 -17.78 39.36 -38.20
C PHE A 159 -17.95 40.85 -38.48
N PHE A 160 -17.56 41.67 -37.52
CA PHE A 160 -17.58 43.14 -37.61
C PHE A 160 -16.18 43.67 -37.33
N ILE A 161 -15.50 44.11 -38.38
CA ILE A 161 -14.15 44.66 -38.30
C ILE A 161 -14.24 46.17 -38.15
N LEU A 162 -13.65 46.71 -37.09
CA LEU A 162 -13.64 48.15 -36.78
C LEU A 162 -12.22 48.71 -36.83
N ASP A 163 -12.12 50.01 -37.06
CA ASP A 163 -10.89 50.76 -36.81
C ASP A 163 -11.05 51.61 -35.55
N SER A 164 -10.15 51.36 -34.61
CA SER A 164 -10.13 51.96 -33.27
C SER A 164 -9.16 53.13 -33.15
N ASP A 165 -8.40 53.44 -34.21
CA ASP A 165 -7.43 54.54 -34.19
C ASP A 165 -8.11 55.90 -34.27
N LYS A 166 -7.48 56.91 -33.66
CA LYS A 166 -8.01 58.29 -33.65
C LYS A 166 -8.02 58.96 -35.02
N LYS A 167 -7.29 58.40 -35.99
CA LYS A 167 -7.21 58.88 -37.38
C LYS A 167 -8.36 58.37 -38.25
N GLU A 168 -9.21 57.47 -37.76
CA GLU A 168 -10.36 56.95 -38.49
C GLU A 168 -11.32 58.10 -38.88
N PRO A 169 -11.55 58.37 -40.19
CA PRO A 169 -12.31 59.54 -40.64
C PRO A 169 -13.77 59.57 -40.17
N ASP A 170 -14.41 58.42 -40.01
CA ASP A 170 -15.79 58.26 -39.56
C ASP A 170 -15.92 58.09 -38.03
N GLY A 171 -14.83 58.36 -37.30
CA GLY A 171 -14.70 58.44 -35.85
C GLY A 171 -14.65 57.09 -35.10
N TYR A 172 -13.91 57.11 -33.99
CA TYR A 172 -13.54 55.95 -33.16
C TYR A 172 -14.22 55.91 -31.77
N THR A 173 -15.28 56.70 -31.55
CA THR A 173 -16.02 56.73 -30.27
C THR A 173 -17.44 56.18 -30.42
N SER A 174 -18.10 55.83 -29.31
CA SER A 174 -19.43 55.17 -29.31
C SER A 174 -20.58 55.99 -29.94
N THR A 175 -20.33 57.25 -30.30
CA THR A 175 -21.30 58.16 -30.95
C THR A 175 -20.96 58.44 -32.42
N SER A 176 -19.86 57.89 -32.93
CA SER A 176 -19.36 58.13 -34.27
C SER A 176 -20.26 57.53 -35.36
N PRO A 177 -20.15 58.02 -36.62
CA PRO A 177 -20.71 57.32 -37.78
C PRO A 177 -20.40 55.82 -37.81
N GLN A 178 -19.15 55.41 -37.54
CA GLN A 178 -18.76 54.00 -37.45
C GLN A 178 -19.56 53.23 -36.37
N ALA A 179 -19.67 53.77 -35.16
CA ALA A 179 -20.43 53.13 -34.08
C ALA A 179 -21.94 53.00 -34.40
N LYS A 180 -22.52 54.01 -35.08
CA LYS A 180 -23.92 53.96 -35.54
C LYS A 180 -24.13 52.90 -36.61
N TRP A 181 -23.17 52.73 -37.52
CA TRP A 181 -23.17 51.65 -38.49
C TRP A 181 -23.13 50.29 -37.76
N LEU A 182 -22.17 50.09 -36.86
CA LEU A 182 -22.02 48.84 -36.13
C LEU A 182 -23.31 48.48 -35.41
N LYS A 183 -23.86 49.38 -34.59
CA LYS A 183 -25.12 49.15 -33.87
C LYS A 183 -26.22 48.70 -34.82
N LYS A 184 -26.36 49.35 -35.98
CA LYS A 184 -27.39 49.02 -36.97
C LYS A 184 -27.20 47.62 -37.55
N VAL A 185 -25.98 47.26 -37.97
CA VAL A 185 -25.73 45.97 -38.63
C VAL A 185 -25.76 44.83 -37.61
N LEU A 186 -25.20 45.04 -36.41
CA LEU A 186 -25.15 44.05 -35.35
C LEU A 186 -26.56 43.70 -34.84
N THR A 187 -27.43 44.71 -34.65
CA THR A 187 -28.85 44.49 -34.32
C THR A 187 -29.64 43.80 -35.44
N ALA A 188 -29.22 43.94 -36.70
CA ALA A 188 -29.86 43.32 -37.85
C ALA A 188 -29.33 41.91 -38.16
N SER A 189 -28.27 41.46 -37.46
CA SER A 189 -27.64 40.17 -37.70
C SER A 189 -28.58 39.02 -37.33
N THR A 190 -28.65 38.02 -38.20
CA THR A 190 -29.39 36.77 -37.95
C THR A 190 -28.45 35.56 -37.78
N SER A 191 -27.14 35.79 -37.74
CA SER A 191 -26.16 34.72 -37.55
C SER A 191 -26.21 34.20 -36.11
N PRO A 192 -25.98 32.89 -35.90
CA PRO A 192 -25.89 32.31 -34.55
C PRO A 192 -24.91 33.01 -33.61
N PHE A 193 -23.80 33.52 -34.15
CA PHE A 193 -22.81 34.26 -33.37
C PHE A 193 -22.35 35.54 -34.06
N ASN A 194 -22.13 36.59 -33.27
CA ASN A 194 -21.62 37.90 -33.69
C ASN A 194 -20.28 38.21 -33.02
N VAL A 195 -19.23 38.44 -33.81
CA VAL A 195 -17.87 38.71 -33.31
C VAL A 195 -17.39 40.07 -33.77
N VAL A 196 -17.03 40.94 -32.81
CA VAL A 196 -16.48 42.26 -33.08
C VAL A 196 -14.96 42.23 -32.95
N VAL A 197 -14.24 42.80 -33.92
CA VAL A 197 -12.78 42.74 -33.99
C VAL A 197 -12.20 44.13 -34.26
N PHE A 198 -11.20 44.54 -33.48
CA PHE A 198 -10.47 45.80 -33.64
C PHE A 198 -9.14 45.80 -32.91
N HIS A 199 -8.37 46.89 -32.94
CA HIS A 199 -7.02 46.90 -32.38
C HIS A 199 -6.92 47.26 -30.89
N HIS A 200 -7.36 48.44 -30.48
CA HIS A 200 -7.12 48.95 -29.11
C HIS A 200 -8.09 48.35 -28.07
N PRO A 201 -7.63 47.59 -27.06
CA PRO A 201 -8.49 46.85 -26.14
C PRO A 201 -9.30 47.79 -25.21
N PRO A 202 -10.63 47.59 -25.04
CA PRO A 202 -11.42 48.35 -24.06
C PRO A 202 -11.05 48.02 -22.61
N TYR A 203 -10.55 46.80 -22.41
CA TYR A 203 -10.10 46.23 -21.15
C TYR A 203 -8.81 45.45 -21.42
N SER A 204 -7.75 45.79 -20.70
CA SER A 204 -6.46 45.11 -20.75
C SER A 204 -5.70 45.35 -19.45
N SER A 205 -5.06 44.30 -18.95
CA SER A 205 -4.10 44.32 -17.83
C SER A 205 -2.66 44.52 -18.30
N GLY A 206 -2.45 44.70 -19.61
CA GLY A 206 -1.14 44.89 -20.23
C GLY A 206 -0.52 46.27 -19.98
N ARG A 207 0.60 46.51 -20.67
CA ARG A 207 1.39 47.73 -20.53
C ARG A 207 0.65 48.97 -21.02
N HIS A 208 -0.08 48.87 -22.13
CA HIS A 208 -0.87 49.96 -22.69
C HIS A 208 -2.21 50.10 -21.97
N GLY A 209 -2.74 49.01 -21.42
CA GLY A 209 -3.89 49.01 -20.54
C GLY A 209 -5.20 49.29 -21.25
N SER A 210 -6.22 49.64 -20.46
CA SER A 210 -7.59 49.80 -20.95
C SER A 210 -7.82 51.10 -21.75
N ASN A 211 -8.47 50.99 -22.91
CA ASN A 211 -8.88 52.13 -23.73
C ASN A 211 -10.36 52.47 -23.51
N GLU A 212 -10.64 53.44 -22.63
CA GLU A 212 -12.02 53.75 -22.21
C GLU A 212 -12.94 54.20 -23.36
N TYR A 213 -12.37 54.84 -24.39
CA TYR A 213 -13.12 55.29 -25.56
C TYR A 213 -13.65 54.14 -26.43
N MET A 214 -13.11 52.92 -26.28
CA MET A 214 -13.59 51.70 -26.93
C MET A 214 -14.53 50.86 -26.06
N ARG A 215 -14.93 51.32 -24.86
CA ARG A 215 -15.94 50.65 -24.03
C ARG A 215 -17.35 50.91 -24.55
N TRP A 216 -17.60 50.51 -25.79
CA TRP A 216 -18.91 50.61 -26.41
C TRP A 216 -19.83 49.52 -25.86
N PRO A 217 -21.16 49.70 -25.92
CA PRO A 217 -22.12 48.72 -25.42
C PRO A 217 -22.30 47.55 -26.41
N PHE A 218 -21.20 46.84 -26.70
CA PHE A 218 -21.15 45.74 -27.68
C PHE A 218 -22.12 44.62 -27.32
N LYS A 219 -22.21 44.26 -26.02
CA LYS A 219 -23.14 43.23 -25.56
C LYS A 219 -24.59 43.64 -25.82
N GLU A 220 -24.96 44.85 -25.44
CA GLU A 220 -26.32 45.35 -25.65
C GLU A 220 -26.66 45.52 -27.13
N TRP A 221 -25.66 45.68 -28.00
CA TRP A 221 -25.84 45.74 -29.44
C TRP A 221 -25.94 44.36 -30.09
N GLY A 222 -25.60 43.28 -29.36
CA GLY A 222 -25.79 41.88 -29.77
C GLY A 222 -24.50 41.09 -30.01
N ALA A 223 -23.33 41.57 -29.58
CA ALA A 223 -22.07 40.86 -29.74
C ALA A 223 -21.99 39.67 -28.77
N ASP A 224 -21.36 38.57 -29.22
CA ASP A 224 -21.11 37.37 -28.40
C ASP A 224 -19.63 37.26 -27.98
N ALA A 225 -18.73 37.89 -28.73
CA ALA A 225 -17.31 38.02 -28.37
C ALA A 225 -16.69 39.28 -28.97
N VAL A 226 -15.65 39.80 -28.29
CA VAL A 226 -14.85 40.93 -28.76
C VAL A 226 -13.38 40.55 -28.79
N LEU A 227 -12.73 40.69 -29.95
CA LEU A 227 -11.32 40.35 -30.17
C LEU A 227 -10.50 41.61 -30.43
N ASN A 228 -9.33 41.71 -29.79
CA ASN A 228 -8.43 42.85 -29.94
C ASN A 228 -6.95 42.48 -29.78
N GLY A 229 -6.06 43.46 -29.96
CA GLY A 229 -4.60 43.31 -29.94
C GLY A 229 -3.93 44.41 -29.09
N HIS A 230 -2.92 45.08 -29.65
CA HIS A 230 -2.19 46.25 -29.13
C HIS A 230 -1.31 45.99 -27.91
N ASP A 231 -1.87 45.36 -26.88
CA ASP A 231 -1.08 44.85 -25.77
C ASP A 231 -0.48 43.51 -26.17
N HIS A 232 0.85 43.45 -26.26
CA HIS A 232 1.57 42.28 -26.78
C HIS A 232 1.62 41.11 -25.78
N LEU A 233 0.45 40.53 -25.52
CA LEU A 233 0.21 39.40 -24.63
C LEU A 233 -1.10 38.73 -25.03
N TYR A 234 -1.39 37.60 -24.39
CA TYR A 234 -2.72 37.00 -24.42
C TYR A 234 -3.45 37.26 -23.11
N GLU A 235 -4.68 37.77 -23.18
CA GLU A 235 -5.56 37.91 -22.03
C GLU A 235 -7.02 37.66 -22.41
N ARG A 236 -7.72 36.86 -21.60
CA ARG A 236 -9.18 36.74 -21.68
C ARG A 236 -9.82 37.40 -20.46
N LEU A 237 -10.74 38.32 -20.71
CA LEU A 237 -11.56 38.97 -19.70
C LEU A 237 -13.03 38.65 -19.91
N VAL A 238 -13.83 38.68 -18.84
CA VAL A 238 -15.30 38.59 -18.94
C VAL A 238 -15.90 39.79 -18.23
N VAL A 239 -16.47 40.71 -19.02
CA VAL A 239 -17.07 41.94 -18.51
C VAL A 239 -18.56 41.90 -18.76
N ASN A 240 -19.35 41.98 -17.68
CA ASN A 240 -20.82 41.86 -17.73
C ASN A 240 -21.30 40.62 -18.50
N GLY A 241 -20.55 39.51 -18.45
CA GLY A 241 -20.85 38.26 -19.15
C GLY A 241 -20.58 38.28 -20.66
N LEU A 242 -19.88 39.29 -21.20
CA LEU A 242 -19.33 39.28 -22.56
C LEU A 242 -17.83 38.95 -22.50
N PRO A 243 -17.32 37.97 -23.25
CA PRO A 243 -15.90 37.68 -23.33
C PRO A 243 -15.16 38.70 -24.22
N TYR A 244 -14.04 39.22 -23.70
CA TYR A 244 -13.08 40.06 -24.40
C TYR A 244 -11.74 39.33 -24.46
N PHE A 245 -11.09 39.36 -25.62
CA PHE A 245 -9.79 38.72 -25.82
C PHE A 245 -8.76 39.73 -26.35
N VAL A 246 -7.70 39.94 -25.57
CA VAL A 246 -6.47 40.59 -26.02
C VAL A 246 -5.59 39.50 -26.62
N ASN A 247 -5.33 39.57 -27.92
CA ASN A 247 -4.63 38.58 -28.74
C ASN A 247 -3.44 39.23 -29.46
N GLY A 248 -2.58 39.94 -28.73
CA GLY A 248 -1.45 40.70 -29.28
C GLY A 248 -0.09 39.99 -29.24
N PHE A 249 -0.07 38.69 -28.99
CA PHE A 249 1.16 37.88 -28.91
C PHE A 249 1.62 37.26 -30.26
N GLY A 250 1.28 37.86 -31.41
CA GLY A 250 1.46 37.26 -32.73
C GLY A 250 2.87 37.34 -33.35
N GLY A 251 3.81 38.10 -32.76
CA GLY A 251 5.20 38.09 -33.22
C GLY A 251 6.04 39.32 -32.85
N SER A 252 5.41 40.39 -32.37
CA SER A 252 6.07 41.58 -31.81
C SER A 252 6.33 41.46 -30.30
N ASP A 253 7.29 42.19 -29.76
CA ASP A 253 7.85 42.03 -28.40
C ASP A 253 6.80 41.85 -27.29
N LEU A 254 6.89 40.79 -26.48
CA LEU A 254 5.90 40.52 -25.42
C LEU A 254 6.00 41.53 -24.25
N TYR A 255 4.83 41.95 -23.75
CA TYR A 255 4.72 42.85 -22.61
C TYR A 255 4.50 42.12 -21.29
N LYS A 256 4.81 42.82 -20.19
CA LYS A 256 4.41 42.38 -18.85
C LYS A 256 2.98 42.82 -18.57
N PHE A 257 2.30 42.06 -17.71
CA PHE A 257 1.09 42.54 -17.05
C PHE A 257 1.46 43.60 -16.02
N GLU A 258 0.75 44.72 -16.05
CA GLU A 258 0.92 45.82 -15.10
C GLU A 258 -0.19 45.74 -14.04
N THR A 259 -1.25 46.54 -14.19
CA THR A 259 -2.40 46.49 -13.28
C THR A 259 -3.39 45.45 -13.76
N VAL A 260 -3.47 44.33 -13.04
CA VAL A 260 -4.41 43.26 -13.33
C VAL A 260 -5.84 43.69 -13.01
N LEU A 261 -6.71 43.62 -14.01
CA LEU A 261 -8.14 43.91 -13.85
C LEU A 261 -8.86 42.74 -13.15
N PRO A 262 -9.85 43.01 -12.27
CA PRO A 262 -10.65 41.96 -11.63
C PRO A 262 -11.37 41.03 -12.62
N GLU A 263 -11.72 41.54 -13.80
CA GLU A 263 -12.43 40.80 -14.85
C GLU A 263 -11.51 39.85 -15.63
N SER A 264 -10.19 39.93 -15.42
CA SER A 264 -9.17 39.10 -16.06
C SER A 264 -9.26 37.64 -15.61
N GLN A 265 -9.57 36.74 -16.53
CA GLN A 265 -9.74 35.30 -16.27
C GLN A 265 -8.48 34.51 -16.56
N VAL A 266 -7.83 34.80 -17.69
CA VAL A 266 -6.60 34.11 -18.12
C VAL A 266 -5.62 35.14 -18.66
N ARG A 267 -4.34 34.96 -18.32
CA ARG A 267 -3.23 35.86 -18.64
C ARG A 267 -2.03 35.05 -19.08
N PHE A 268 -1.44 35.39 -20.23
CA PHE A 268 -0.26 34.70 -20.75
C PHE A 268 0.65 35.64 -21.53
N ASN A 269 1.94 35.64 -21.19
CA ASN A 269 2.97 36.44 -21.84
C ASN A 269 4.34 35.73 -21.86
N GLN A 270 4.34 34.39 -21.81
CA GLN A 270 5.57 33.59 -21.73
C GLN A 270 6.11 33.15 -23.10
N ASP A 271 5.26 33.15 -24.13
CA ASP A 271 5.63 32.80 -25.50
C ASP A 271 4.69 33.49 -26.50
N PHE A 272 5.01 33.40 -27.78
CA PHE A 272 4.20 33.90 -28.89
C PHE A 272 3.18 32.86 -29.33
N GLY A 273 2.10 33.29 -29.99
CA GLY A 273 1.05 32.38 -30.41
C GLY A 273 -0.01 33.04 -31.28
N ALA A 274 -1.06 32.28 -31.52
CA ALA A 274 -2.28 32.74 -32.20
C ALA A 274 -3.49 32.06 -31.57
N MET A 275 -4.68 32.57 -31.89
CA MET A 275 -5.92 31.95 -31.48
C MET A 275 -6.54 31.16 -32.65
N ARG A 276 -6.85 29.89 -32.40
CA ARG A 276 -7.65 29.05 -33.29
C ARG A 276 -9.08 29.06 -32.80
N VAL A 277 -10.03 29.29 -33.70
CA VAL A 277 -11.45 29.30 -33.35
C VAL A 277 -12.19 28.30 -34.23
N GLU A 278 -12.97 27.43 -33.59
CA GLU A 278 -13.91 26.50 -34.23
C GLU A 278 -15.32 26.99 -33.92
N ALA A 279 -16.15 27.18 -34.95
CA ALA A 279 -17.52 27.64 -34.81
C ALA A 279 -18.51 26.73 -35.53
N THR A 280 -19.62 26.45 -34.86
CA THR A 280 -20.81 25.78 -35.40
C THR A 280 -22.03 26.66 -35.20
N SER A 281 -23.21 26.28 -35.71
CA SER A 281 -24.45 27.01 -35.40
C SER A 281 -24.86 26.96 -33.91
N THR A 282 -24.24 26.10 -33.10
CA THR A 282 -24.61 25.92 -31.69
C THR A 282 -23.51 26.30 -30.70
N TYR A 283 -22.23 26.31 -31.10
CA TYR A 283 -21.16 26.76 -30.22
C TYR A 283 -20.00 27.44 -30.96
N MET A 284 -19.26 28.27 -30.24
CA MET A 284 -17.92 28.70 -30.64
C MET A 284 -16.90 28.35 -29.57
N LYS A 285 -15.77 27.79 -30.00
CA LYS A 285 -14.65 27.38 -29.15
C LYS A 285 -13.40 28.16 -29.55
N PHE A 286 -12.92 29.00 -28.63
CA PHE A 286 -11.73 29.83 -28.76
C PHE A 286 -10.54 29.14 -28.09
N GLN A 287 -9.45 28.92 -28.81
CA GLN A 287 -8.26 28.24 -28.31
C GLN A 287 -7.03 29.12 -28.54
N ALA A 288 -6.42 29.65 -27.48
CA ALA A 288 -5.15 30.35 -27.58
C ALA A 288 -4.01 29.33 -27.53
N ILE A 289 -3.14 29.31 -28.53
CA ILE A 289 -2.13 28.26 -28.70
C ILE A 289 -0.77 28.93 -28.99
N THR A 290 0.28 28.51 -28.28
CA THR A 290 1.63 29.03 -28.49
C THR A 290 2.23 28.50 -29.79
N ARG A 291 3.28 29.16 -30.32
CA ARG A 291 4.06 28.69 -31.47
C ARG A 291 4.68 27.30 -31.28
N ALA A 292 4.81 26.82 -30.04
CA ALA A 292 5.23 25.45 -29.70
C ALA A 292 4.07 24.42 -29.72
N GLY A 293 2.85 24.83 -30.04
CA GLY A 293 1.66 23.97 -30.04
C GLY A 293 1.03 23.74 -28.67
N VAL A 294 1.40 24.53 -27.66
CA VAL A 294 0.86 24.41 -26.29
C VAL A 294 -0.45 25.18 -26.19
N LEU A 295 -1.53 24.52 -25.76
CA LEU A 295 -2.81 25.17 -25.45
C LEU A 295 -2.66 26.02 -24.18
N VAL A 296 -2.88 27.32 -24.31
CA VAL A 296 -2.82 28.31 -23.24
C VAL A 296 -4.18 28.48 -22.56
N ASP A 297 -5.24 28.54 -23.36
CA ASP A 297 -6.60 28.80 -22.90
C ASP A 297 -7.59 28.18 -23.89
N GLU A 298 -8.70 27.66 -23.36
CA GLU A 298 -9.85 27.21 -24.12
C GLU A 298 -11.12 27.80 -23.50
N PHE A 299 -11.94 28.44 -24.33
CA PHE A 299 -13.20 29.03 -23.89
C PHE A 299 -14.31 28.72 -24.89
N VAL A 300 -15.47 28.28 -24.41
CA VAL A 300 -16.62 27.91 -25.24
C VAL A 300 -17.83 28.79 -24.91
N ILE A 301 -18.51 29.28 -25.94
CA ILE A 301 -19.82 29.94 -25.85
C ILE A 301 -20.85 29.14 -26.65
N GLY A 302 -22.12 29.18 -26.23
CA GLY A 302 -23.24 28.56 -26.96
C GLY A 302 -23.71 27.18 -26.46
N GLN A 303 -23.03 26.53 -25.51
CA GLN A 303 -23.44 25.21 -24.99
C GLN A 303 -23.27 25.11 -23.45
N SER A 304 -24.34 24.80 -22.71
CA SER A 304 -24.26 24.22 -21.35
C SER A 304 -24.83 22.80 -21.36
N THR A 305 -24.04 21.85 -20.90
CA THR A 305 -24.44 20.43 -20.76
C THR A 305 -24.65 20.11 -19.29
N PRO A 306 -25.76 19.47 -18.90
CA PRO A 306 -25.94 19.03 -17.53
C PRO A 306 -24.88 17.97 -17.17
N SER A 307 -24.51 17.87 -15.90
CA SER A 307 -23.58 16.85 -15.37
C SER A 307 -24.01 16.40 -13.98
N VAL A 308 -23.71 15.16 -13.59
CA VAL A 308 -23.93 14.68 -12.22
C VAL A 308 -22.88 15.30 -11.29
N THR A 309 -23.32 15.98 -10.24
CA THR A 309 -22.43 16.59 -9.23
C THR A 309 -22.22 15.68 -8.03
N ALA A 310 -23.23 14.89 -7.65
CA ALA A 310 -23.13 13.93 -6.54
C ALA A 310 -24.17 12.81 -6.63
N ILE A 311 -23.78 11.61 -6.19
CA ILE A 311 -24.69 10.52 -5.80
C ILE A 311 -24.31 10.08 -4.38
N THR A 312 -25.16 10.40 -3.40
CA THR A 312 -24.86 10.21 -1.96
C THR A 312 -25.88 9.32 -1.28
N ALA A 313 -25.41 8.42 -0.41
CA ALA A 313 -26.24 7.62 0.47
C ALA A 313 -26.98 8.50 1.49
N ILE A 314 -28.29 8.26 1.68
CA ILE A 314 -29.13 8.98 2.66
C ILE A 314 -29.36 8.14 3.92
N SER A 315 -29.51 6.81 3.78
CA SER A 315 -29.60 5.86 4.89
C SER A 315 -28.23 5.56 5.53
N PRO A 316 -28.17 4.99 6.76
CA PRO A 316 -26.94 4.47 7.34
C PRO A 316 -26.21 3.51 6.40
N ILE A 317 -24.88 3.67 6.29
CA ILE A 317 -24.07 2.97 5.28
C ILE A 317 -23.96 1.46 5.52
N THR A 318 -24.06 1.02 6.78
CA THR A 318 -24.16 -0.39 7.17
C THR A 318 -25.57 -0.60 7.73
N THR A 319 -26.35 -1.52 7.15
CA THR A 319 -27.75 -1.71 7.55
C THR A 319 -28.32 -3.06 7.14
N ASN A 320 -29.31 -3.55 7.89
CA ASN A 320 -30.13 -4.70 7.55
C ASN A 320 -31.49 -4.34 6.90
N ALA A 321 -31.73 -3.04 6.64
CA ALA A 321 -33.02 -2.55 6.16
C ALA A 321 -33.45 -3.16 4.82
N GLY A 322 -34.76 -3.31 4.62
CA GLY A 322 -35.34 -3.81 3.36
C GLY A 322 -35.19 -2.86 2.16
N TYR A 323 -34.92 -1.58 2.42
CA TYR A 323 -34.69 -0.56 1.39
C TYR A 323 -33.63 0.46 1.83
N VAL A 324 -32.94 1.04 0.85
CA VAL A 324 -31.98 2.15 1.03
C VAL A 324 -32.22 3.24 0.00
N ASN A 325 -31.76 4.46 0.27
CA ASN A 325 -32.02 5.62 -0.58
C ASN A 325 -30.74 6.35 -0.96
N TYR A 326 -30.62 6.69 -2.24
CA TYR A 326 -29.60 7.61 -2.75
C TYR A 326 -30.21 8.96 -3.12
N GLN A 327 -29.46 10.02 -2.90
CA GLN A 327 -29.71 11.35 -3.47
C GLN A 327 -28.78 11.57 -4.66
N VAL A 328 -29.35 11.90 -5.82
CA VAL A 328 -28.65 12.21 -7.06
C VAL A 328 -28.84 13.70 -7.34
N ILE A 329 -27.74 14.44 -7.48
CA ILE A 329 -27.73 15.88 -7.73
C ILE A 329 -27.05 16.15 -9.08
N PHE A 330 -27.68 17.00 -9.90
CA PHE A 330 -27.17 17.49 -11.18
C PHE A 330 -26.69 18.94 -11.07
N SER A 331 -25.85 19.38 -12.02
CA SER A 331 -25.30 20.74 -12.09
C SER A 331 -26.37 21.80 -12.41
N GLU A 332 -27.46 21.39 -13.05
CA GLU A 332 -28.61 22.21 -13.41
C GLU A 332 -29.89 21.37 -13.45
N ALA A 333 -31.04 22.00 -13.70
CA ALA A 333 -32.30 21.29 -13.81
C ALA A 333 -32.34 20.41 -15.07
N VAL A 334 -32.77 19.15 -14.90
CA VAL A 334 -32.86 18.16 -15.97
C VAL A 334 -34.26 17.56 -16.07
N THR A 335 -34.53 16.92 -17.21
CA THR A 335 -35.72 16.13 -17.48
C THR A 335 -35.31 14.77 -18.04
N GLY A 336 -36.20 13.78 -17.98
CA GLY A 336 -35.94 12.45 -18.54
C GLY A 336 -35.24 11.47 -17.59
N VAL A 337 -35.02 11.85 -16.33
CA VAL A 337 -34.43 10.96 -15.31
C VAL A 337 -35.44 9.88 -14.91
N ASP A 338 -35.13 8.63 -15.20
CA ASP A 338 -35.93 7.46 -14.85
C ASP A 338 -35.06 6.24 -14.45
N ALA A 339 -35.69 5.09 -14.20
CA ALA A 339 -34.98 3.91 -13.71
C ALA A 339 -33.99 3.30 -14.73
N ALA A 340 -34.15 3.57 -16.04
CA ALA A 340 -33.25 3.06 -17.07
C ALA A 340 -31.91 3.80 -17.11
N ASP A 341 -31.82 4.98 -16.51
CA ASP A 341 -30.57 5.74 -16.37
C ASP A 341 -29.65 5.17 -15.29
N PHE A 342 -30.13 4.21 -14.50
CA PHE A 342 -29.42 3.70 -13.34
C PHE A 342 -29.17 2.19 -13.42
N THR A 343 -28.00 1.80 -12.92
CA THR A 343 -27.62 0.40 -12.75
C THR A 343 -27.15 0.16 -11.32
N LEU A 344 -27.34 -1.07 -10.83
CA LEU A 344 -26.84 -1.47 -9.51
C LEU A 344 -25.58 -2.31 -9.68
N SER A 345 -24.47 -1.84 -9.11
CA SER A 345 -23.30 -2.68 -8.85
C SER A 345 -23.52 -3.36 -7.50
N THR A 346 -24.00 -4.60 -7.53
CA THR A 346 -24.30 -5.37 -6.32
C THR A 346 -24.05 -6.86 -6.51
N ASN A 347 -23.71 -7.54 -5.41
CA ASN A 347 -23.65 -9.00 -5.32
C ASN A 347 -24.86 -9.59 -4.57
N ILE A 348 -25.84 -8.76 -4.20
CA ILE A 348 -27.01 -9.17 -3.41
C ILE A 348 -28.14 -9.63 -4.35
N ASN A 349 -28.65 -10.83 -4.11
CA ASN A 349 -29.74 -11.38 -4.89
C ASN A 349 -31.06 -10.63 -4.63
N GLY A 350 -31.76 -10.27 -5.69
CA GLY A 350 -33.06 -9.58 -5.61
C GLY A 350 -32.97 -8.08 -5.30
N ALA A 351 -31.76 -7.50 -5.25
CA ALA A 351 -31.61 -6.06 -5.15
C ALA A 351 -32.09 -5.38 -6.45
N MET A 352 -32.95 -4.37 -6.33
CA MET A 352 -33.53 -3.69 -7.49
C MET A 352 -33.96 -2.26 -7.18
N ILE A 353 -33.91 -1.40 -8.21
CA ILE A 353 -34.42 -0.03 -8.12
C ILE A 353 -35.94 -0.11 -8.01
N GLU A 354 -36.48 0.43 -6.92
CA GLU A 354 -37.91 0.42 -6.64
C GLU A 354 -38.58 1.66 -7.24
N THR A 355 -38.04 2.84 -6.91
CA THR A 355 -38.56 4.11 -7.40
C THR A 355 -37.46 5.13 -7.68
N VAL A 356 -37.70 5.98 -8.67
CA VAL A 356 -36.94 7.21 -8.93
C VAL A 356 -37.95 8.36 -8.80
N SER A 357 -37.68 9.30 -7.89
CA SER A 357 -38.59 10.41 -7.63
C SER A 357 -37.81 11.71 -7.43
N GLY A 358 -38.32 12.83 -7.95
CA GLY A 358 -37.61 14.11 -7.89
C GLY A 358 -37.97 15.01 -9.06
N THR A 359 -37.51 16.25 -9.00
CA THR A 359 -37.70 17.25 -10.06
C THR A 359 -36.56 18.27 -10.02
N GLY A 360 -36.37 19.00 -11.12
CA GLY A 360 -35.33 20.02 -11.20
C GLY A 360 -33.95 19.37 -11.25
N ASN A 361 -33.08 19.68 -10.29
CA ASN A 361 -31.70 19.18 -10.26
C ASN A 361 -31.44 18.10 -9.20
N ALA A 362 -32.47 17.63 -8.48
CA ALA A 362 -32.32 16.68 -7.38
C ALA A 362 -33.35 15.55 -7.44
N TYR A 363 -32.85 14.32 -7.34
CA TYR A 363 -33.64 13.09 -7.42
C TYR A 363 -33.26 12.13 -6.29
N THR A 364 -34.24 11.40 -5.78
CA THR A 364 -34.08 10.32 -4.82
C THR A 364 -34.35 8.99 -5.51
N VAL A 365 -33.42 8.06 -5.38
CA VAL A 365 -33.52 6.70 -5.90
C VAL A 365 -33.64 5.73 -4.73
N SER A 366 -34.78 5.08 -4.60
CA SER A 366 -35.05 4.05 -3.58
C SER A 366 -34.77 2.67 -4.15
N ILE A 367 -34.04 1.86 -3.39
CA ILE A 367 -33.56 0.56 -3.83
C ILE A 367 -33.96 -0.49 -2.79
N ILE A 368 -34.64 -1.54 -3.23
CA ILE A 368 -34.88 -2.73 -2.43
C ILE A 368 -33.54 -3.46 -2.29
N THR A 369 -33.14 -3.76 -1.05
CA THR A 369 -31.80 -4.32 -0.77
C THR A 369 -31.66 -5.79 -1.14
N GLY A 370 -32.76 -6.51 -1.35
CA GLY A 370 -32.76 -7.93 -1.71
C GLY A 370 -32.61 -8.86 -0.50
N SER A 371 -32.06 -10.05 -0.70
CA SER A 371 -31.85 -11.06 0.35
C SER A 371 -30.37 -11.39 0.53
N GLY A 372 -29.93 -11.53 1.78
CA GLY A 372 -28.55 -11.84 2.15
C GLY A 372 -27.65 -10.61 2.22
N ASP A 373 -26.36 -10.87 2.45
CA ASP A 373 -25.36 -9.85 2.72
C ASP A 373 -24.60 -9.47 1.46
N GLY A 374 -24.06 -8.25 1.43
CA GLY A 374 -23.21 -7.81 0.36
C GLY A 374 -23.08 -6.30 0.27
N THR A 375 -22.59 -5.85 -0.87
CA THR A 375 -22.42 -4.42 -1.15
C THR A 375 -23.37 -4.00 -2.25
N LEU A 376 -23.96 -2.82 -2.10
CA LEU A 376 -24.89 -2.24 -3.07
C LEU A 376 -24.43 -0.82 -3.40
N ARG A 377 -24.15 -0.56 -4.68
CA ARG A 377 -23.81 0.77 -5.17
C ARG A 377 -24.69 1.15 -6.35
N LEU A 378 -25.29 2.35 -6.29
CA LEU A 378 -26.00 2.94 -7.40
C LEU A 378 -25.02 3.58 -8.39
N GLU A 379 -25.18 3.28 -9.68
CA GLU A 379 -24.44 3.90 -10.77
C GLU A 379 -25.43 4.57 -11.72
N LEU A 380 -25.04 5.70 -12.29
CA LEU A 380 -25.78 6.35 -13.36
C LEU A 380 -25.05 6.11 -14.67
N THR A 381 -25.75 5.56 -15.66
CA THR A 381 -25.25 5.36 -17.02
C THR A 381 -25.89 6.38 -17.94
N ASP A 382 -25.06 7.23 -18.53
CA ASP A 382 -25.53 8.17 -19.53
C ASP A 382 -25.85 7.46 -20.86
N ASN A 383 -27.08 7.64 -21.31
CA ASN A 383 -27.68 7.08 -22.52
C ASN A 383 -28.29 8.19 -23.42
N ASP A 384 -27.92 9.45 -23.17
CA ASP A 384 -28.49 10.66 -23.79
C ASP A 384 -30.00 10.92 -23.53
N SER A 385 -30.72 10.15 -22.68
CA SER A 385 -32.14 10.44 -22.37
C SER A 385 -32.36 11.52 -21.31
N VAL A 386 -31.36 11.76 -20.46
CA VAL A 386 -31.40 12.86 -19.48
C VAL A 386 -30.92 14.14 -20.15
N THR A 387 -31.79 15.14 -20.28
CA THR A 387 -31.49 16.41 -20.95
C THR A 387 -31.82 17.63 -20.10
N ASN A 388 -31.18 18.76 -20.36
CA ASN A 388 -31.62 20.05 -19.80
C ASN A 388 -32.78 20.66 -20.62
N SER A 389 -33.21 21.87 -20.22
CA SER A 389 -34.31 22.60 -20.88
C SER A 389 -34.02 23.03 -22.32
N MET A 390 -32.75 23.06 -22.73
CA MET A 390 -32.31 23.33 -24.10
C MET A 390 -32.21 22.05 -24.96
N GLY A 391 -32.48 20.88 -24.37
CA GLY A 391 -32.37 19.58 -25.04
C GLY A 391 -30.95 19.03 -25.10
N ASN A 392 -29.98 19.63 -24.40
CA ASN A 392 -28.61 19.10 -24.33
C ASN A 392 -28.57 17.88 -23.39
N PRO A 393 -28.07 16.73 -23.84
CA PRO A 393 -27.97 15.53 -23.00
C PRO A 393 -26.87 15.65 -21.93
N LEU A 394 -27.00 14.82 -20.90
CA LEU A 394 -26.08 14.69 -19.77
C LEU A 394 -24.66 14.38 -20.24
N GLY A 395 -23.69 15.24 -19.90
CA GLY A 395 -22.30 15.13 -20.37
C GLY A 395 -22.07 15.60 -21.82
N GLY A 396 -23.13 16.02 -22.51
CA GLY A 396 -23.12 16.40 -23.93
C GLY A 396 -23.51 15.23 -24.83
N SER A 397 -23.57 15.42 -26.14
CA SER A 397 -24.01 14.36 -27.06
C SER A 397 -23.02 13.20 -27.11
N GLY A 398 -23.47 12.01 -26.72
CA GLY A 398 -22.77 10.74 -26.94
C GLY A 398 -22.72 9.85 -25.70
N LEU A 399 -23.31 8.66 -25.82
CA LEU A 399 -23.39 7.62 -24.80
C LEU A 399 -22.18 7.52 -23.85
N GLY A 400 -22.46 7.63 -22.56
CA GLY A 400 -21.54 7.37 -21.46
C GLY A 400 -20.59 8.52 -21.13
N ASN A 401 -20.74 9.68 -21.78
CA ASN A 401 -19.91 10.86 -21.51
C ASN A 401 -20.38 11.62 -20.25
N GLY A 402 -21.59 11.32 -19.75
CA GLY A 402 -22.17 11.84 -18.51
C GLY A 402 -22.28 10.84 -17.35
N SER A 403 -21.79 9.60 -17.49
CA SER A 403 -21.94 8.53 -16.50
C SER A 403 -21.26 8.83 -15.16
N PHE A 404 -21.82 8.30 -14.08
CA PHE A 404 -21.29 8.42 -12.72
C PHE A 404 -21.24 7.05 -12.02
N THR A 405 -20.03 6.52 -11.81
CA THR A 405 -19.82 5.16 -11.28
C THR A 405 -19.16 5.12 -9.90
N SER A 406 -18.91 6.29 -9.29
CA SER A 406 -18.16 6.42 -8.03
C SER A 406 -19.03 6.80 -6.83
N ALA A 407 -20.30 6.39 -6.81
CA ALA A 407 -21.18 6.62 -5.66
C ALA A 407 -20.69 5.86 -4.41
N GLN A 408 -21.08 6.34 -3.23
CA GLN A 408 -20.83 5.60 -2.00
C GLN A 408 -21.60 4.27 -2.01
N ALA A 409 -20.97 3.16 -1.58
CA ALA A 409 -21.64 1.87 -1.46
C ALA A 409 -22.31 1.71 -0.09
N TYR A 410 -23.46 1.05 -0.05
CA TYR A 410 -24.04 0.46 1.14
C TYR A 410 -23.42 -0.92 1.40
N THR A 411 -23.19 -1.24 2.67
CA THR A 411 -22.97 -2.60 3.17
C THR A 411 -24.30 -3.08 3.73
N ILE A 412 -24.89 -4.06 3.05
CA ILE A 412 -26.11 -4.73 3.52
C ILE A 412 -25.68 -5.97 4.26
N ASP A 413 -26.16 -6.09 5.48
CA ASP A 413 -25.85 -7.21 6.36
C ASP A 413 -27.13 -7.63 7.06
N LYS A 414 -27.59 -8.84 6.76
CA LYS A 414 -28.83 -9.44 7.27
C LYS A 414 -28.52 -10.72 8.04
N THR A 415 -27.25 -11.06 8.21
CA THR A 415 -26.84 -12.21 9.00
C THR A 415 -26.83 -11.79 10.46
N ASN A 416 -27.49 -12.58 11.30
CA ASN A 416 -27.43 -12.33 12.73
C ASN A 416 -26.06 -12.75 13.27
N PRO A 417 -25.42 -11.96 14.15
CA PRO A 417 -24.24 -12.40 14.85
C PRO A 417 -24.56 -13.65 15.68
N ILE A 418 -23.65 -14.62 15.75
CA ILE A 418 -23.79 -15.81 16.59
C ILE A 418 -22.63 -15.89 17.57
N VAL A 419 -22.88 -16.41 18.77
CA VAL A 419 -21.78 -16.85 19.64
C VAL A 419 -21.19 -18.13 19.05
N THR A 420 -19.94 -18.05 18.61
CA THR A 420 -19.21 -19.17 18.02
C THR A 420 -18.55 -20.06 19.07
N ALA A 421 -18.14 -19.48 20.20
CA ALA A 421 -17.54 -20.22 21.28
C ALA A 421 -17.62 -19.45 22.62
N ILE A 422 -17.78 -20.21 23.70
CA ILE A 422 -17.50 -19.77 25.07
C ILE A 422 -16.46 -20.74 25.63
N THR A 423 -15.21 -20.29 25.70
CA THR A 423 -14.06 -21.12 26.11
C THR A 423 -13.45 -20.61 27.40
N ARG A 424 -12.76 -21.49 28.10
CA ARG A 424 -11.99 -21.17 29.31
C ARG A 424 -10.75 -20.36 28.95
N ALA A 425 -10.49 -19.29 29.71
CA ALA A 425 -9.27 -18.48 29.62
C ALA A 425 -8.31 -18.69 30.82
N SER A 426 -8.76 -19.41 31.85
CA SER A 426 -8.00 -19.77 33.05
C SER A 426 -7.72 -21.28 33.08
N THR A 427 -6.82 -21.72 33.97
CA THR A 427 -6.49 -23.15 34.15
C THR A 427 -7.69 -23.95 34.64
N ASN A 428 -7.77 -25.23 34.23
CA ASN A 428 -8.82 -26.16 34.64
C ASN A 428 -8.28 -27.59 34.77
N PRO A 429 -8.57 -28.35 35.83
CA PRO A 429 -9.33 -27.95 37.04
C PRO A 429 -8.59 -26.86 37.85
N THR A 430 -9.26 -26.23 38.81
CA THR A 430 -8.68 -25.10 39.55
C THR A 430 -9.23 -24.93 40.95
N ASN A 431 -8.39 -24.46 41.88
CA ASN A 431 -8.80 -23.98 43.21
C ASN A 431 -8.83 -22.44 43.33
N ALA A 432 -8.64 -21.70 42.23
CA ALA A 432 -8.60 -20.24 42.24
C ALA A 432 -9.92 -19.61 42.72
N PRO A 433 -9.92 -18.37 43.25
CA PRO A 433 -11.14 -17.66 43.65
C PRO A 433 -11.94 -17.09 42.48
N THR A 434 -11.32 -16.93 41.31
CA THR A 434 -11.94 -16.37 40.09
C THR A 434 -11.42 -17.08 38.86
N VAL A 435 -12.28 -17.23 37.85
CA VAL A 435 -11.96 -17.78 36.53
C VAL A 435 -12.55 -16.90 35.43
N ASP A 436 -11.94 -16.92 34.25
CA ASP A 436 -12.39 -16.12 33.11
C ASP A 436 -12.91 -16.99 31.96
N TYR A 437 -14.00 -16.57 31.33
CA TYR A 437 -14.49 -17.10 30.07
C TYR A 437 -14.20 -16.13 28.94
N SER A 438 -13.73 -16.65 27.80
CA SER A 438 -13.62 -15.91 26.54
C SER A 438 -14.81 -16.23 25.64
N ILE A 439 -15.55 -15.21 25.25
CA ILE A 439 -16.75 -15.29 24.42
C ILE A 439 -16.40 -14.74 23.04
N SER A 440 -16.56 -15.57 22.02
CA SER A 440 -16.29 -15.21 20.62
C SER A 440 -17.58 -15.13 19.83
N PHE A 441 -17.86 -13.97 19.25
CA PHE A 441 -18.95 -13.76 18.31
C PHE A 441 -18.45 -13.95 16.85
N SER A 442 -19.35 -14.33 15.93
CA SER A 442 -19.03 -14.47 14.50
C SER A 442 -18.58 -13.15 13.87
N GLU A 443 -18.93 -12.03 14.49
CA GLU A 443 -18.63 -10.67 14.06
C GLU A 443 -18.68 -9.69 15.24
N ALA A 444 -18.42 -8.42 14.95
CA ALA A 444 -18.36 -7.38 15.97
C ALA A 444 -19.77 -7.01 16.47
N VAL A 445 -19.96 -7.08 17.79
CA VAL A 445 -21.23 -6.75 18.46
C VAL A 445 -21.07 -5.59 19.43
N THR A 446 -22.20 -5.03 19.82
CA THR A 446 -22.35 -4.02 20.87
C THR A 446 -23.51 -4.42 21.79
N GLY A 447 -23.60 -3.82 22.98
CA GLY A 447 -24.71 -4.09 23.92
C GLY A 447 -24.44 -5.21 24.93
N VAL A 448 -23.28 -5.89 24.87
CA VAL A 448 -22.95 -7.00 25.78
C VAL A 448 -22.89 -6.53 27.24
N ASP A 449 -23.78 -7.07 28.08
CA ASP A 449 -23.86 -6.83 29.52
C ASP A 449 -24.21 -8.11 30.31
N PHE A 450 -24.39 -7.99 31.63
CA PHE A 450 -24.63 -9.15 32.50
C PHE A 450 -25.98 -9.84 32.26
N SER A 451 -26.97 -9.15 31.68
CA SER A 451 -28.28 -9.72 31.39
C SER A 451 -28.24 -10.72 30.23
N ASP A 452 -27.16 -10.71 29.45
CA ASP A 452 -26.90 -11.63 28.34
C ASP A 452 -26.26 -12.95 28.79
N PHE A 453 -25.98 -13.11 30.08
CA PHE A 453 -25.30 -14.30 30.60
C PHE A 453 -26.06 -14.95 31.75
N SER A 454 -26.02 -16.27 31.78
CA SER A 454 -26.46 -17.06 32.93
C SER A 454 -25.38 -18.05 33.35
N LEU A 455 -25.29 -18.31 34.65
CA LEU A 455 -24.35 -19.28 35.20
C LEU A 455 -25.08 -20.55 35.61
N VAL A 456 -24.52 -21.69 35.23
CA VAL A 456 -24.87 -22.99 35.79
C VAL A 456 -23.78 -23.35 36.81
N THR A 457 -24.16 -23.47 38.08
CA THR A 457 -23.26 -23.67 39.24
C THR A 457 -24.01 -24.41 40.34
N ASN A 458 -23.28 -25.22 41.12
CA ASN A 458 -23.78 -25.96 42.27
C ASN A 458 -23.31 -25.38 43.63
N ALA A 459 -22.27 -24.52 43.64
CA ALA A 459 -21.64 -24.01 44.87
C ALA A 459 -21.57 -22.47 44.96
N GLY A 460 -22.44 -21.76 44.23
CA GLY A 460 -22.68 -20.33 44.44
C GLY A 460 -21.73 -19.41 43.68
N ALA A 461 -21.26 -19.84 42.50
CA ALA A 461 -20.52 -18.96 41.59
C ALA A 461 -21.36 -17.76 41.15
N SER A 462 -20.71 -16.62 40.87
CA SER A 462 -21.38 -15.39 40.47
C SER A 462 -20.62 -14.61 39.40
N LEU A 463 -21.36 -13.89 38.54
CA LEU A 463 -20.78 -13.03 37.51
C LEU A 463 -20.03 -11.87 38.17
N GLY A 464 -18.82 -11.60 37.69
CA GLY A 464 -17.91 -10.59 38.21
C GLY A 464 -17.81 -9.37 37.30
N ASN A 465 -16.98 -9.46 36.25
CA ASN A 465 -16.68 -8.34 35.35
C ASN A 465 -16.85 -8.77 33.89
N ILE A 466 -17.24 -7.83 33.02
CA ILE A 466 -17.25 -7.99 31.57
C ILE A 466 -16.29 -6.96 30.98
N SER A 467 -15.40 -7.42 30.11
CA SER A 467 -14.47 -6.56 29.39
C SER A 467 -14.29 -7.05 27.96
N GLY A 468 -13.86 -6.17 27.06
CA GLY A 468 -13.72 -6.49 25.64
C GLY A 468 -14.54 -5.56 24.75
N SER A 469 -14.42 -5.78 23.45
CA SER A 469 -15.09 -4.98 22.41
C SER A 469 -15.00 -5.69 21.08
N GLY A 470 -15.90 -5.37 20.15
CA GLY A 470 -15.90 -5.99 18.84
C GLY A 470 -16.46 -7.41 18.93
N ASN A 471 -15.72 -8.42 18.49
CA ASN A 471 -16.19 -9.81 18.45
C ASN A 471 -15.68 -10.68 19.60
N LEU A 472 -14.90 -10.13 20.53
CA LEU A 472 -14.27 -10.89 21.61
C LEU A 472 -14.50 -10.20 22.96
N TYR A 473 -15.05 -10.95 23.90
CA TYR A 473 -15.33 -10.51 25.26
C TYR A 473 -14.75 -11.48 26.28
N LEU A 474 -14.39 -10.96 27.45
CA LEU A 474 -13.94 -11.72 28.61
C LEU A 474 -14.92 -11.49 29.76
N VAL A 475 -15.47 -12.58 30.29
CA VAL A 475 -16.39 -12.57 31.44
C VAL A 475 -15.70 -13.26 32.61
N SER A 476 -15.39 -12.50 33.64
CA SER A 476 -14.83 -13.00 34.90
C SER A 476 -15.94 -13.51 35.81
N VAL A 477 -15.74 -14.69 36.40
CA VAL A 477 -16.68 -15.38 37.27
C VAL A 477 -15.99 -15.70 38.60
N SER A 478 -16.62 -15.34 39.71
CA SER A 478 -16.20 -15.77 41.05
C SER A 478 -16.62 -17.22 41.26
N THR A 479 -15.71 -18.11 41.66
CA THR A 479 -15.94 -19.56 41.72
C THR A 479 -16.61 -20.03 43.03
N GLY A 480 -16.85 -19.14 43.99
CA GLY A 480 -17.41 -19.51 45.29
C GLY A 480 -16.40 -20.12 46.27
N LEU A 481 -16.91 -20.87 47.26
CA LEU A 481 -16.14 -21.32 48.44
C LEU A 481 -15.88 -22.83 48.51
N GLY A 482 -16.50 -23.64 47.66
CA GLY A 482 -16.35 -25.10 47.67
C GLY A 482 -16.24 -25.66 46.25
N ASP A 483 -16.19 -26.99 46.14
CA ASP A 483 -16.08 -27.69 44.86
C ASP A 483 -17.30 -27.40 43.98
N ASP A 484 -17.07 -27.13 42.70
CA ASP A 484 -18.12 -26.72 41.79
C ASP A 484 -17.89 -27.17 40.36
N THR A 485 -18.96 -27.19 39.58
CA THR A 485 -18.89 -27.19 38.12
C THR A 485 -19.58 -25.93 37.63
N VAL A 486 -18.78 -24.98 37.15
CA VAL A 486 -19.26 -23.67 36.69
C VAL A 486 -19.32 -23.69 35.17
N LYS A 487 -20.44 -23.24 34.59
CA LYS A 487 -20.60 -23.04 33.13
C LYS A 487 -21.23 -21.67 32.88
N LEU A 488 -20.72 -20.95 31.89
CA LEU A 488 -21.30 -19.70 31.41
C LEU A 488 -22.10 -19.95 30.13
N ASP A 489 -23.37 -19.57 30.15
CA ASP A 489 -24.28 -19.64 29.00
C ASP A 489 -24.64 -18.23 28.53
N PHE A 490 -24.68 -18.02 27.21
CA PHE A 490 -25.18 -16.80 26.59
C PHE A 490 -26.69 -16.89 26.35
N ILE A 491 -27.42 -15.89 26.83
CA ILE A 491 -28.87 -15.78 26.74
C ILE A 491 -29.20 -14.74 25.67
N ASP A 492 -29.96 -15.19 24.68
CA ASP A 492 -30.52 -14.31 23.67
C ASP A 492 -31.71 -13.53 24.24
N ASN A 493 -31.56 -12.21 24.30
CA ASN A 493 -32.57 -11.23 24.71
C ASN A 493 -32.70 -10.08 23.69
N ASP A 494 -32.19 -10.26 22.47
CA ASP A 494 -32.08 -9.26 21.40
C ASP A 494 -31.30 -7.96 21.74
N SER A 495 -30.65 -7.86 22.91
CA SER A 495 -29.97 -6.63 23.35
C SER A 495 -28.57 -6.47 22.74
N VAL A 496 -27.92 -7.59 22.42
CA VAL A 496 -26.61 -7.64 21.75
C VAL A 496 -26.82 -7.58 20.25
N VAL A 497 -26.30 -6.54 19.60
CA VAL A 497 -26.50 -6.29 18.16
C VAL A 497 -25.19 -5.98 17.43
N ASP A 498 -25.11 -6.33 16.16
CA ASP A 498 -24.02 -5.90 15.27
C ASP A 498 -24.14 -4.41 14.84
N LEU A 499 -23.28 -3.97 13.91
CA LEU A 499 -23.33 -2.61 13.36
C LEU A 499 -24.51 -2.37 12.40
N ALA A 500 -25.09 -3.42 11.82
CA ALA A 500 -26.26 -3.34 10.95
C ALA A 500 -27.59 -3.35 11.73
N GLY A 501 -27.53 -3.66 13.02
CA GLY A 501 -28.65 -3.78 13.94
C GLY A 501 -29.27 -5.18 14.00
N ASN A 502 -28.57 -6.23 13.57
CA ASN A 502 -29.04 -7.60 13.71
C ASN A 502 -28.78 -8.10 15.14
N PRO A 503 -29.79 -8.67 15.84
CA PRO A 503 -29.61 -9.21 17.19
C PRO A 503 -28.86 -10.54 17.18
N ALA A 504 -28.04 -10.77 18.20
CA ALA A 504 -27.26 -11.98 18.34
C ALA A 504 -28.13 -13.17 18.75
N ASN A 505 -28.31 -14.15 17.85
CA ASN A 505 -29.13 -15.32 18.09
C ASN A 505 -28.67 -16.55 17.27
N PRO A 506 -29.00 -17.78 17.73
CA PRO A 506 -29.66 -18.10 18.99
C PRO A 506 -28.73 -17.98 20.21
N GLY A 507 -29.30 -18.08 21.41
CA GLY A 507 -28.52 -18.24 22.64
C GLY A 507 -27.55 -19.43 22.57
N PHE A 508 -26.48 -19.41 23.38
CA PHE A 508 -25.42 -20.40 23.34
C PHE A 508 -25.21 -21.05 24.72
N THR A 509 -25.55 -22.33 24.82
CA THR A 509 -25.53 -23.09 26.09
C THR A 509 -24.56 -24.29 26.08
N SER A 510 -23.75 -24.42 25.03
CA SER A 510 -22.77 -25.48 24.85
C SER A 510 -21.33 -25.03 25.16
N GLY A 511 -21.17 -24.05 26.05
CA GLY A 511 -19.87 -23.56 26.50
C GLY A 511 -19.09 -24.59 27.31
N GLU A 512 -17.78 -24.38 27.39
CA GLU A 512 -16.92 -25.17 28.27
C GLU A 512 -17.29 -24.97 29.76
N THR A 513 -16.95 -25.94 30.60
CA THR A 513 -17.17 -25.89 32.05
C THR A 513 -15.85 -25.83 32.81
N TYR A 514 -15.79 -25.05 33.88
CA TYR A 514 -14.74 -25.18 34.89
C TYR A 514 -15.13 -26.20 35.95
N SER A 515 -14.19 -27.06 36.32
CA SER A 515 -14.20 -27.90 37.51
C SER A 515 -13.39 -27.20 38.59
N VAL A 516 -14.10 -26.67 39.57
CA VAL A 516 -13.51 -26.01 40.74
C VAL A 516 -13.35 -27.07 41.82
N ASP A 517 -12.15 -27.22 42.36
CA ASP A 517 -11.85 -28.23 43.36
C ASP A 517 -11.09 -27.59 44.52
N ARG A 518 -11.69 -27.65 45.71
CA ARG A 518 -11.18 -27.15 46.99
C ARG A 518 -10.93 -28.30 47.97
N SER A 519 -11.18 -29.55 47.56
CA SER A 519 -10.91 -30.72 48.36
C SER A 519 -9.40 -30.99 48.34
N MET A 520 -8.84 -31.28 49.52
CA MET A 520 -7.43 -31.62 49.63
C MET A 520 -7.25 -33.14 49.44
N PRO A 521 -6.21 -33.58 48.71
CA PRO A 521 -5.91 -35.00 48.62
C PRO A 521 -5.42 -35.54 49.98
N PHE A 522 -5.68 -36.83 50.24
CA PHE A 522 -5.13 -37.58 51.37
C PHE A 522 -4.82 -39.04 50.98
N VAL A 523 -3.86 -39.67 51.67
CA VAL A 523 -3.54 -41.09 51.43
C VAL A 523 -4.64 -41.98 52.03
N THR A 524 -5.28 -42.80 51.20
CA THR A 524 -6.34 -43.73 51.63
C THR A 524 -5.79 -45.08 52.07
N SER A 525 -4.76 -45.60 51.39
CA SER A 525 -4.13 -46.87 51.74
C SER A 525 -2.75 -47.05 51.11
N ILE A 526 -1.93 -47.87 51.75
CA ILE A 526 -0.70 -48.46 51.20
C ILE A 526 -0.84 -49.97 51.37
N LEU A 527 -1.13 -50.67 50.28
CA LEU A 527 -1.37 -52.11 50.26
C LEU A 527 -0.24 -52.83 49.53
N ARG A 528 -0.06 -54.12 49.82
CA ARG A 528 0.78 -54.97 48.98
C ARG A 528 0.08 -55.21 47.65
N ALA A 529 0.77 -54.96 46.53
CA ALA A 529 0.25 -55.23 45.20
C ALA A 529 0.34 -56.73 44.83
N ASN A 530 1.24 -57.47 45.48
CA ASN A 530 1.48 -58.89 45.26
C ASN A 530 1.32 -59.67 46.60
N PRO A 531 1.06 -60.99 46.55
CA PRO A 531 1.13 -61.82 47.75
C PRO A 531 2.54 -61.82 48.37
N ASN A 532 2.67 -62.18 49.66
CA ASN A 532 3.98 -62.50 50.25
C ASN A 532 4.62 -63.66 49.49
N GLN A 533 5.53 -63.35 48.57
CA GLN A 533 6.16 -64.32 47.67
C GLN A 533 7.54 -64.75 48.19
N THR A 534 7.87 -66.01 47.91
CA THR A 534 9.12 -66.73 48.21
C THR A 534 10.35 -65.84 48.13
N ASN A 535 10.77 -65.36 46.97
CA ASN A 535 10.41 -65.76 45.61
C ASN A 535 10.79 -64.74 44.52
N THR A 536 10.72 -63.45 44.85
CA THR A 536 10.85 -62.33 43.91
C THR A 536 11.99 -61.39 44.28
N SER A 537 12.68 -60.76 43.32
CA SER A 537 13.74 -59.77 43.58
C SER A 537 13.23 -58.34 43.78
N SER A 538 11.92 -58.14 43.68
CA SER A 538 11.23 -56.90 44.01
C SER A 538 9.85 -57.19 44.61
N VAL A 539 9.34 -56.24 45.38
CA VAL A 539 7.95 -56.25 45.86
C VAL A 539 7.30 -54.92 45.53
N ASP A 540 6.03 -54.94 45.14
CA ASP A 540 5.33 -53.72 44.78
C ASP A 540 4.31 -53.35 45.86
N PHE A 541 4.28 -52.07 46.23
CA PHE A 541 3.21 -51.47 47.02
C PHE A 541 2.26 -50.70 46.11
N THR A 542 0.97 -50.80 46.36
CA THR A 542 -0.04 -49.93 45.77
C THR A 542 -0.40 -48.85 46.78
N VAL A 543 0.03 -47.62 46.51
CA VAL A 543 -0.33 -46.41 47.24
C VAL A 543 -1.57 -45.82 46.56
N SER A 544 -2.64 -45.63 47.32
CA SER A 544 -3.88 -45.04 46.82
C SER A 544 -4.19 -43.73 47.55
N PHE A 545 -4.42 -42.66 46.80
CA PHE A 545 -4.86 -41.37 47.28
C PHE A 545 -6.38 -41.24 47.14
N SER A 546 -6.98 -40.29 47.86
CA SER A 546 -8.41 -39.98 47.80
C SER A 546 -8.85 -39.50 46.42
N GLU A 547 -7.90 -38.94 45.66
CA GLU A 547 -8.09 -38.39 44.32
C GLU A 547 -6.76 -38.36 43.55
N ALA A 548 -6.81 -37.85 42.32
CA ALA A 548 -5.65 -37.83 41.44
C ALA A 548 -4.62 -36.77 41.88
N VAL A 549 -3.38 -37.20 42.06
CA VAL A 549 -2.27 -36.33 42.50
C VAL A 549 -1.10 -36.37 41.52
N ASN A 550 -0.31 -35.30 41.53
CA ASN A 550 0.94 -35.09 40.82
C ASN A 550 2.05 -34.75 41.83
N GLY A 551 3.30 -34.77 41.38
CA GLY A 551 4.46 -34.47 42.24
C GLY A 551 4.96 -35.66 43.06
N VAL A 552 4.28 -36.82 42.99
CA VAL A 552 4.68 -38.03 43.72
C VAL A 552 6.04 -38.54 43.22
N ASP A 553 7.06 -38.41 44.04
CA ASP A 553 8.43 -38.83 43.76
C ASP A 553 9.10 -39.53 44.96
N GLY A 554 10.41 -39.79 44.86
CA GLY A 554 11.13 -40.56 45.87
C GLY A 554 11.26 -39.85 47.23
N SER A 555 11.14 -38.53 47.29
CA SER A 555 11.19 -37.75 48.54
C SER A 555 9.96 -38.00 49.42
N ASP A 556 8.84 -38.30 48.78
CA ASP A 556 7.54 -38.48 49.44
C ASP A 556 7.41 -39.79 50.20
N PHE A 557 8.43 -40.66 50.12
CA PHE A 557 8.36 -41.99 50.70
C PHE A 557 9.50 -42.26 51.65
N SER A 558 9.18 -43.01 52.70
CA SER A 558 10.18 -43.61 53.59
C SER A 558 9.93 -45.11 53.72
N LEU A 559 11.02 -45.88 53.82
CA LEU A 559 10.97 -47.33 53.96
C LEU A 559 11.35 -47.76 55.36
N PHE A 560 10.59 -48.71 55.90
CA PHE A 560 10.97 -49.51 57.06
C PHE A 560 11.47 -50.88 56.56
N THR A 561 12.77 -51.17 56.74
CA THR A 561 13.46 -52.39 56.26
C THR A 561 14.63 -52.74 57.18
N LEU A 562 14.95 -54.02 57.33
CA LEU A 562 16.11 -54.52 58.09
C LEU A 562 17.35 -54.69 57.22
N ASN A 563 17.18 -55.03 55.93
CA ASN A 563 18.30 -55.30 55.01
C ASN A 563 18.55 -54.19 53.99
N GLY A 564 18.00 -52.98 54.17
CA GLY A 564 18.31 -51.84 53.32
C GLY A 564 17.68 -51.90 51.93
N ALA A 565 16.41 -52.31 51.88
CA ALA A 565 15.58 -52.20 50.69
C ALA A 565 15.52 -50.76 50.18
N VAL A 566 15.42 -50.60 48.86
CA VAL A 566 15.40 -49.29 48.20
C VAL A 566 14.22 -49.20 47.25
N ILE A 567 13.62 -48.01 47.15
CA ILE A 567 12.59 -47.74 46.15
C ILE A 567 13.29 -47.76 44.79
N ASN A 568 12.88 -48.68 43.93
CA ASN A 568 13.43 -48.89 42.60
C ASN A 568 12.78 -47.97 41.57
N SER A 569 11.45 -47.91 41.63
CA SER A 569 10.65 -47.11 40.73
C SER A 569 9.31 -46.78 41.37
N ILE A 570 8.84 -45.57 41.11
CA ILE A 570 7.46 -45.17 41.35
C ILE A 570 6.83 -45.05 39.98
N THR A 571 5.78 -45.83 39.76
CA THR A 571 5.05 -45.86 38.50
C THR A 571 3.57 -45.74 38.80
N GLY A 572 2.80 -45.25 37.84
CA GLY A 572 1.40 -44.91 38.06
C GLY A 572 1.16 -43.43 37.85
N SER A 573 -0.11 -43.07 37.87
CA SER A 573 -0.61 -41.75 37.55
C SER A 573 -2.04 -41.64 38.05
N GLY A 574 -2.51 -40.42 38.28
CA GLY A 574 -3.84 -40.23 38.84
C GLY A 574 -3.81 -40.50 40.34
N ASN A 575 -4.72 -41.34 40.85
CA ASN A 575 -4.89 -41.54 42.30
C ASN A 575 -4.22 -42.82 42.83
N VAL A 576 -3.55 -43.59 41.98
CA VAL A 576 -2.91 -44.85 42.35
C VAL A 576 -1.50 -44.91 41.80
N TYR A 577 -0.56 -45.19 42.69
CA TYR A 577 0.86 -45.34 42.39
C TYR A 577 1.34 -46.70 42.85
N ALA A 578 2.03 -47.41 41.95
CA ALA A 578 2.79 -48.60 42.25
C ALA A 578 4.23 -48.21 42.59
N VAL A 579 4.64 -48.50 43.82
CA VAL A 579 5.99 -48.27 44.31
C VAL A 579 6.69 -49.62 44.37
N SER A 580 7.57 -49.85 43.42
CA SER A 580 8.39 -51.05 43.36
C SER A 580 9.60 -50.86 44.26
N VAL A 581 9.77 -51.78 45.20
CA VAL A 581 10.88 -51.79 46.14
C VAL A 581 11.76 -53.00 45.81
N SER A 582 13.01 -52.73 45.44
CA SER A 582 13.99 -53.78 45.21
C SER A 582 14.37 -54.40 46.54
N ILE A 583 14.33 -55.74 46.58
CA ILE A 583 14.65 -56.48 47.78
C ILE A 583 16.03 -57.10 47.66
N ARG A 584 16.82 -56.98 48.73
CA ARG A 584 18.16 -57.55 48.77
C ARG A 584 18.09 -59.02 49.22
N PRO A 585 18.97 -59.91 48.70
CA PRO A 585 18.99 -61.32 49.09
C PRO A 585 19.11 -61.50 50.60
N GLY A 586 18.40 -62.50 51.13
CA GLY A 586 18.29 -62.75 52.57
C GLY A 586 16.86 -62.53 53.10
N ASN A 587 16.71 -62.60 54.43
CA ASN A 587 15.41 -62.48 55.10
C ASN A 587 15.14 -61.00 55.48
N ASP A 588 14.03 -60.40 55.04
CA ASP A 588 13.69 -59.01 55.38
C ASP A 588 12.19 -58.83 55.70
N THR A 589 11.84 -57.69 56.30
CA THR A 589 10.47 -57.18 56.44
C THR A 589 10.41 -55.74 55.93
N ILE A 590 9.65 -55.49 54.86
CA ILE A 590 9.58 -54.18 54.20
C ILE A 590 8.19 -53.57 54.38
N ARG A 591 8.09 -52.33 54.87
CA ARG A 591 6.88 -51.48 54.85
C ARG A 591 7.20 -50.12 54.22
N LEU A 592 6.27 -49.57 53.44
CA LEU A 592 6.35 -48.24 52.83
C LEU A 592 5.45 -47.25 53.58
N ASP A 593 5.96 -46.05 53.86
CA ASP A 593 5.24 -44.93 54.47
C ASP A 593 5.30 -43.70 53.54
N VAL A 594 4.23 -42.89 53.50
CA VAL A 594 4.20 -41.59 52.79
C VAL A 594 4.52 -40.47 53.76
N ILE A 595 5.44 -39.58 53.38
CA ILE A 595 5.84 -38.37 54.09
C ILE A 595 5.41 -37.16 53.26
N ASP A 596 4.58 -36.32 53.85
CA ASP A 596 4.08 -35.09 53.28
C ASP A 596 5.05 -33.92 53.54
N ASP A 597 5.49 -33.30 52.45
CA ASP A 597 6.34 -32.11 52.43
C ASP A 597 5.75 -30.95 51.59
N ASP A 598 4.42 -30.95 51.37
CA ASP A 598 3.68 -30.05 50.49
C ASP A 598 3.99 -30.19 48.98
N SER A 599 4.84 -31.14 48.54
CA SER A 599 5.20 -31.29 47.11
C SER A 599 4.15 -32.06 46.29
N ILE A 600 3.38 -32.93 46.94
CA ILE A 600 2.25 -33.65 46.33
C ILE A 600 1.04 -32.73 46.22
N LEU A 601 0.59 -32.51 44.98
CA LEU A 601 -0.54 -31.64 44.64
C LEU A 601 -1.58 -32.40 43.82
N ASP A 602 -2.86 -32.13 43.99
CA ASP A 602 -3.86 -32.58 43.01
C ASP A 602 -3.78 -31.80 41.69
N ASN A 603 -4.70 -32.09 40.75
CA ASN A 603 -4.74 -31.39 39.46
C ASN A 603 -5.23 -29.93 39.56
N ALA A 604 -5.93 -29.55 40.64
CA ALA A 604 -6.43 -28.20 40.87
C ALA A 604 -5.45 -27.31 41.66
N GLY A 605 -4.40 -27.92 42.22
CA GLY A 605 -3.33 -27.30 42.99
C GLY A 605 -3.52 -27.37 44.50
N ASN A 606 -4.40 -28.23 45.04
CA ASN A 606 -4.50 -28.44 46.48
C ASN A 606 -3.42 -29.42 46.96
N LYS A 607 -2.86 -29.16 48.16
CA LYS A 607 -1.75 -29.92 48.76
C LYS A 607 -2.25 -31.11 49.56
N LEU A 608 -1.44 -32.19 49.59
CA LEU A 608 -1.67 -33.37 50.42
C LEU A 608 -1.80 -32.98 51.91
N GLY A 609 -2.98 -33.17 52.51
CA GLY A 609 -3.20 -32.87 53.93
C GLY A 609 -3.45 -31.39 54.29
N ASP A 610 -3.57 -30.49 53.30
CA ASP A 610 -3.59 -29.01 53.39
C ASP A 610 -2.18 -28.38 53.47
N ALA A 611 -2.08 -27.05 53.46
CA ALA A 611 -0.80 -26.35 53.56
C ALA A 611 -0.12 -26.57 54.93
N GLY A 612 1.02 -27.28 54.94
CA GLY A 612 1.92 -27.40 56.08
C GLY A 612 2.53 -28.79 56.22
N THR A 613 3.86 -28.88 56.18
CA THR A 613 4.61 -30.14 56.20
C THR A 613 4.16 -31.13 57.29
N GLY A 614 3.87 -32.36 56.86
CA GLY A 614 3.63 -33.53 57.71
C GLY A 614 2.19 -33.69 58.18
N ASN A 615 1.26 -32.83 57.71
CA ASN A 615 -0.17 -32.97 58.00
C ASN A 615 -0.83 -34.04 57.10
N GLY A 616 -0.16 -34.47 56.02
CA GLY A 616 -0.58 -35.54 55.10
C GLY A 616 0.11 -36.91 55.28
N ASN A 617 0.99 -37.08 56.28
CA ASN A 617 1.76 -38.33 56.48
C ASN A 617 0.88 -39.58 56.65
N PHE A 618 1.31 -40.72 56.06
CA PHE A 618 0.65 -42.02 56.22
C PHE A 618 1.66 -43.14 56.52
N THR A 619 1.65 -43.65 57.76
CA THR A 619 2.67 -44.61 58.27
C THR A 619 2.10 -45.98 58.70
N ASN A 620 0.93 -46.36 58.19
CA ASN A 620 0.19 -47.56 58.61
C ASN A 620 -0.09 -48.53 57.44
N GLY A 621 0.85 -48.66 56.51
CA GLY A 621 0.76 -49.57 55.37
C GLY A 621 0.99 -51.05 55.70
N GLU A 622 0.64 -51.94 54.77
CA GLU A 622 0.98 -53.36 54.84
C GLU A 622 2.50 -53.61 54.69
N ALA A 623 2.99 -54.81 55.02
CA ALA A 623 4.41 -55.17 54.94
C ALA A 623 4.68 -56.55 54.30
N TYR A 624 5.79 -56.67 53.57
CA TYR A 624 6.26 -57.92 52.94
C TYR A 624 7.29 -58.67 53.79
N THR A 625 7.34 -60.00 53.67
CA THR A 625 8.36 -60.89 54.29
C THR A 625 8.77 -62.01 53.31
N PHE A 626 10.06 -62.27 53.08
CA PHE A 626 10.56 -63.19 52.01
C PHE A 626 11.92 -63.88 52.27
N SER A 627 12.28 -64.89 51.44
CA SER A 627 13.52 -65.72 51.38
C SER A 627 13.72 -66.48 50.02
N LEU A 628 14.82 -66.25 49.26
CA LEU A 628 14.97 -66.58 47.80
C LEU A 628 16.29 -67.27 47.37
N GLY A 629 16.34 -67.95 46.19
CA GLY A 629 17.53 -68.65 45.61
C GLY A 629 17.74 -68.58 44.07
N VAL A 630 18.90 -69.11 43.59
CA VAL A 630 19.63 -69.09 42.26
C VAL A 630 19.44 -67.89 41.28
N PRO A 631 20.51 -67.10 40.98
CA PRO A 631 20.44 -65.95 40.06
C PRO A 631 20.58 -66.33 38.57
N VAL A 632 19.94 -65.60 37.64
CA VAL A 632 20.12 -65.69 36.16
C VAL A 632 20.10 -64.31 35.48
N ALA A 633 20.71 -64.14 34.30
CA ALA A 633 20.60 -62.91 33.51
C ALA A 633 19.29 -62.89 32.72
N THR A 634 18.52 -61.80 32.80
CA THR A 634 17.17 -61.71 32.21
C THR A 634 17.09 -60.78 31.01
N SER A 635 17.91 -59.72 30.93
CA SER A 635 17.96 -58.84 29.75
C SER A 635 19.27 -58.05 29.62
N ILE A 636 19.59 -57.68 28.37
CA ILE A 636 20.58 -56.66 28.02
C ILE A 636 19.91 -55.70 27.02
N LEU A 637 19.59 -54.49 27.47
CA LEU A 637 18.85 -53.48 26.71
C LEU A 637 19.71 -52.25 26.44
N ARG A 638 19.45 -51.56 25.33
CA ARG A 638 20.03 -50.25 25.04
C ARG A 638 19.47 -49.18 25.97
N ALA A 639 20.33 -48.35 26.56
CA ALA A 639 19.93 -47.19 27.35
C ALA A 639 20.32 -45.84 26.75
N SER A 640 21.22 -45.82 25.76
CA SER A 640 21.54 -44.66 24.90
C SER A 640 20.76 -44.66 23.56
N PRO A 641 20.69 -43.51 22.85
CA PRO A 641 20.10 -43.41 21.50
C PRO A 641 20.76 -44.30 20.44
N ASN A 642 20.01 -44.71 19.42
CA ASN A 642 20.45 -45.57 18.32
C ASN A 642 19.74 -45.20 17.00
N PRO A 643 20.43 -45.02 15.85
CA PRO A 643 21.88 -45.07 15.66
C PRO A 643 22.62 -43.95 16.40
N THR A 644 23.95 -44.03 16.53
CA THR A 644 24.73 -43.12 17.39
C THR A 644 26.16 -42.87 16.91
N SER A 645 26.63 -41.63 17.08
CA SER A 645 28.03 -41.20 16.89
C SER A 645 28.79 -41.02 18.21
N ALA A 646 28.11 -41.19 19.36
CA ALA A 646 28.67 -40.92 20.69
C ALA A 646 29.90 -41.81 20.98
N ALA A 647 30.86 -41.28 21.75
CA ALA A 647 32.09 -42.01 22.11
C ALA A 647 31.87 -43.23 23.02
N SER A 648 30.72 -43.26 23.70
CA SER A 648 30.27 -44.37 24.53
C SER A 648 28.75 -44.47 24.52
N VAL A 649 28.26 -45.66 24.83
CA VAL A 649 26.85 -45.97 25.01
C VAL A 649 26.66 -46.85 26.23
N ASP A 650 25.46 -46.82 26.80
CA ASP A 650 25.11 -47.58 27.98
C ASP A 650 24.20 -48.75 27.62
N PHE A 651 24.54 -49.92 28.15
CA PHE A 651 23.65 -51.08 28.21
C PHE A 651 23.12 -51.23 29.63
N VAL A 652 21.83 -51.56 29.78
CA VAL A 652 21.23 -51.96 31.05
C VAL A 652 21.16 -53.48 31.07
N VAL A 653 21.89 -54.08 31.98
CA VAL A 653 21.94 -55.52 32.22
C VAL A 653 21.11 -55.83 33.46
N THR A 654 20.14 -56.72 33.33
CA THR A 654 19.24 -57.12 34.41
C THR A 654 19.49 -58.58 34.79
N PHE A 655 19.55 -58.86 36.10
CA PHE A 655 19.57 -60.22 36.65
C PHE A 655 18.24 -60.52 37.37
N SER A 656 17.95 -61.80 37.64
CA SER A 656 16.74 -62.25 38.32
C SER A 656 16.72 -61.91 39.81
N GLU A 657 17.88 -61.61 40.40
CA GLU A 657 18.08 -61.13 41.76
C GLU A 657 19.38 -60.32 41.86
N THR A 658 19.65 -59.68 43.00
CA THR A 658 20.94 -59.03 43.23
C THR A 658 22.06 -60.06 43.16
N VAL A 659 23.04 -59.77 42.32
CA VAL A 659 24.29 -60.51 42.21
C VAL A 659 25.47 -59.64 42.61
N GLU A 660 26.50 -60.26 43.14
CA GLU A 660 27.80 -59.73 43.52
C GLU A 660 28.86 -60.16 42.49
N ASP A 661 30.02 -59.51 42.55
CA ASP A 661 31.20 -59.81 41.72
C ASP A 661 31.02 -59.69 40.19
N VAL A 662 30.05 -58.89 39.73
CA VAL A 662 29.96 -58.51 38.31
C VAL A 662 31.09 -57.54 37.94
N ASP A 663 31.99 -57.97 37.08
CA ASP A 663 33.11 -57.19 36.57
C ASP A 663 33.25 -57.26 35.04
N ALA A 664 34.32 -56.66 34.50
CA ALA A 664 34.50 -56.56 33.05
C ALA A 664 34.80 -57.90 32.35
N SER A 665 35.21 -58.93 33.09
CA SER A 665 35.51 -60.26 32.55
C SER A 665 34.26 -61.07 32.22
N ASP A 666 33.13 -60.76 32.86
CA ASP A 666 31.83 -61.42 32.64
C ASP A 666 31.17 -61.04 31.31
N PHE A 667 31.77 -60.11 30.57
CA PHE A 667 31.17 -59.53 29.39
C PHE A 667 32.07 -59.68 28.16
N ILE A 668 31.44 -59.91 27.01
CA ILE A 668 32.08 -59.81 25.70
C ILE A 668 31.48 -58.65 24.93
N VAL A 669 32.34 -57.74 24.49
CA VAL A 669 31.97 -56.66 23.56
C VAL A 669 32.36 -57.07 22.14
N THR A 670 31.37 -57.08 21.25
CA THR A 670 31.58 -57.21 19.80
C THR A 670 31.27 -55.87 19.16
N GLY A 671 32.22 -55.22 18.51
CA GLY A 671 32.00 -53.88 17.96
C GLY A 671 33.08 -53.37 17.02
N PRO A 672 32.98 -52.09 16.60
CA PRO A 672 34.03 -51.39 15.89
C PRO A 672 35.40 -51.47 16.60
N TYR A 673 36.48 -51.22 15.85
CA TYR A 673 37.84 -51.31 16.40
C TYR A 673 38.02 -50.45 17.67
N ASN A 674 38.63 -51.05 18.71
CA ASN A 674 38.78 -50.50 20.07
C ASN A 674 37.50 -50.36 20.92
N SER A 675 36.38 -50.99 20.53
CA SER A 675 35.25 -51.10 21.45
C SER A 675 35.61 -51.89 22.71
N ALA A 676 35.31 -51.33 23.88
CA ALA A 676 35.68 -51.89 25.17
C ALA A 676 34.77 -51.38 26.28
N ILE A 677 34.64 -52.13 27.36
CA ILE A 677 33.92 -51.69 28.56
C ILE A 677 34.73 -50.58 29.23
N ILE A 678 34.09 -49.45 29.46
CA ILE A 678 34.68 -48.29 30.13
C ILE A 678 34.37 -48.33 31.62
N ASN A 679 33.11 -48.62 31.96
CA ASN A 679 32.64 -48.60 33.32
C ASN A 679 31.49 -49.60 33.51
N ILE A 680 31.41 -50.19 34.69
CA ILE A 680 30.28 -51.00 35.13
C ILE A 680 29.78 -50.35 36.41
N ASN A 681 28.59 -49.75 36.34
CA ASN A 681 27.96 -49.13 37.49
C ASN A 681 26.88 -50.05 38.05
N ASN A 682 27.11 -50.54 39.27
CA ASN A 682 26.12 -51.33 39.98
C ASN A 682 25.04 -50.40 40.55
N LEU A 683 23.86 -50.45 39.95
CA LEU A 683 22.68 -49.70 40.39
C LEU A 683 21.61 -50.60 41.04
N ASN A 684 21.92 -51.88 41.27
CA ASN A 684 21.12 -52.96 41.88
C ASN A 684 19.57 -52.79 41.79
N PRO A 685 18.84 -53.64 41.03
CA PRO A 685 19.23 -54.95 40.50
C PRO A 685 19.84 -54.91 39.10
N PHE A 686 20.10 -53.71 38.60
CA PHE A 686 20.62 -53.50 37.25
C PHE A 686 22.07 -53.07 37.28
N TYR A 687 22.80 -53.46 36.25
CA TYR A 687 24.13 -52.96 35.96
C TYR A 687 24.06 -52.09 34.72
N VAL A 688 24.52 -50.85 34.82
CA VAL A 688 24.72 -49.99 33.66
C VAL A 688 26.15 -50.18 33.19
N VAL A 689 26.29 -50.84 32.05
CA VAL A 689 27.58 -51.11 31.43
C VAL A 689 27.81 -50.06 30.35
N THR A 690 28.70 -49.12 30.64
CA THR A 690 29.13 -48.10 29.69
C THR A 690 30.22 -48.70 28.80
N VAL A 691 29.95 -48.78 27.50
CA VAL A 691 30.84 -49.36 26.50
C VAL A 691 31.32 -48.26 25.55
N SER A 692 32.62 -48.21 25.31
CA SER A 692 33.20 -47.39 24.25
C SER A 692 32.75 -47.93 22.89
N THR A 693 32.22 -47.06 22.05
CA THR A 693 31.80 -47.38 20.68
C THR A 693 32.99 -47.49 19.70
N GLY A 694 34.23 -47.50 20.19
CA GLY A 694 35.43 -47.67 19.36
C GLY A 694 35.75 -46.44 18.51
N THR A 695 36.38 -46.60 17.35
CA THR A 695 36.77 -45.47 16.46
C THR A 695 36.21 -45.52 15.04
N GLY A 696 35.39 -46.51 14.69
CA GLY A 696 34.81 -46.66 13.35
C GLY A 696 33.30 -46.89 13.40
N ASP A 697 32.73 -47.13 12.21
CA ASP A 697 31.31 -47.45 12.02
C ASP A 697 31.07 -48.96 12.16
N GLY A 698 29.86 -49.36 12.53
CA GLY A 698 29.46 -50.77 12.60
C GLY A 698 28.50 -51.11 13.74
N GLU A 699 28.10 -52.37 13.85
CA GLU A 699 27.27 -52.84 14.95
C GLU A 699 28.10 -53.06 16.23
N LEU A 700 27.60 -52.59 17.37
CA LEU A 700 28.13 -52.84 18.72
C LEU A 700 27.13 -53.66 19.54
N ARG A 701 27.60 -54.74 20.17
CA ARG A 701 26.84 -55.65 21.04
C ARG A 701 27.60 -55.95 22.33
N LEU A 702 26.87 -56.11 23.42
CA LEU A 702 27.35 -56.62 24.70
C LEU A 702 26.68 -57.97 24.99
N ASP A 703 27.47 -58.98 25.31
CA ASP A 703 27.00 -60.30 25.76
C ASP A 703 27.53 -60.59 27.17
N ILE A 704 26.80 -61.41 27.94
CA ILE A 704 27.31 -61.98 29.20
C ILE A 704 27.83 -63.39 28.94
N ILE A 705 29.02 -63.67 29.47
CA ILE A 705 29.57 -65.02 29.57
C ILE A 705 29.63 -65.41 31.03
N ASP A 706 28.92 -66.48 31.35
CA ASP A 706 28.92 -67.11 32.65
C ASP A 706 30.19 -67.95 32.82
N ASP A 707 30.99 -67.63 33.82
CA ASP A 707 32.17 -68.38 34.27
C ASP A 707 32.12 -68.72 35.77
N ASP A 708 30.90 -68.72 36.34
CA ASP A 708 30.59 -68.91 37.77
C ASP A 708 31.08 -67.81 38.73
N SER A 709 31.69 -66.70 38.25
CA SER A 709 32.17 -65.58 39.08
C SER A 709 31.02 -64.79 39.72
N ILE A 710 29.96 -64.52 38.94
CA ILE A 710 28.77 -63.77 39.35
C ILE A 710 27.94 -64.67 40.26
N HIS A 711 27.61 -64.21 41.47
CA HIS A 711 26.83 -65.00 42.44
C HIS A 711 25.92 -64.13 43.29
N ASN A 712 24.90 -64.69 43.92
CA ASN A 712 24.08 -63.94 44.89
C ASN A 712 24.75 -63.89 46.28
N ALA A 713 24.19 -63.14 47.22
CA ALA A 713 24.76 -62.99 48.57
C ALA A 713 24.85 -64.31 49.39
N LEU A 714 24.26 -65.40 48.90
CA LEU A 714 24.40 -66.76 49.48
C LEU A 714 25.54 -67.56 48.86
N GLY A 715 26.33 -66.97 47.95
CA GLY A 715 27.43 -67.63 47.25
C GLY A 715 26.98 -68.55 46.11
N ILE A 716 25.73 -68.41 45.63
CA ILE A 716 25.19 -69.24 44.55
C ILE A 716 25.44 -68.55 43.22
N SER A 717 26.24 -69.19 42.35
CA SER A 717 26.64 -68.67 41.03
C SER A 717 25.47 -68.49 40.05
N LEU A 718 25.67 -67.61 39.07
CA LEU A 718 24.76 -67.27 37.98
C LEU A 718 24.40 -68.51 37.14
N GLY A 719 23.14 -68.94 37.17
CA GLY A 719 22.65 -70.17 36.55
C GLY A 719 22.89 -71.44 37.38
N GLY A 720 23.49 -71.32 38.57
CA GLY A 720 24.00 -72.42 39.37
C GLY A 720 25.41 -72.85 38.94
N GLU A 721 26.02 -73.81 39.63
CA GLU A 721 27.39 -74.26 39.31
C GLU A 721 27.51 -74.84 37.89
N GLY A 722 28.33 -74.19 37.04
CA GLY A 722 28.87 -74.75 35.82
C GLY A 722 29.03 -73.73 34.68
N ILE A 723 30.26 -73.33 34.38
CA ILE A 723 30.68 -72.46 33.25
C ILE A 723 29.79 -72.56 32.00
N GLY A 724 29.24 -71.42 31.60
CA GLY A 724 28.53 -71.18 30.35
C GLY A 724 27.08 -71.66 30.36
N ASN A 725 26.56 -72.09 31.51
CA ASN A 725 25.19 -72.58 31.64
C ASN A 725 24.16 -71.43 31.58
N SER A 726 24.61 -70.18 31.78
CA SER A 726 23.77 -68.97 31.84
C SER A 726 24.23 -67.84 30.91
N ASN A 727 25.00 -68.14 29.86
CA ASN A 727 25.42 -67.14 28.86
C ASN A 727 24.22 -66.39 28.24
N PHE A 728 24.33 -65.05 28.12
CA PHE A 728 23.31 -64.22 27.49
C PHE A 728 23.86 -63.54 26.23
N THR A 729 23.45 -64.03 25.05
CA THR A 729 24.01 -63.61 23.74
C THR A 729 22.98 -62.99 22.79
N SER A 730 21.75 -62.78 23.25
CA SER A 730 20.63 -62.23 22.46
C SER A 730 20.30 -60.78 22.80
N GLY A 731 21.27 -60.03 23.33
CA GLY A 731 21.11 -58.62 23.69
C GLY A 731 20.84 -57.72 22.49
N GLU A 732 20.30 -56.54 22.78
CA GLU A 732 20.13 -55.50 21.76
C GLU A 732 21.48 -55.00 21.21
N LYS A 733 21.47 -54.48 19.98
CA LYS A 733 22.68 -53.94 19.32
C LYS A 733 22.55 -52.45 19.01
N TYR A 734 23.66 -51.72 19.09
CA TYR A 734 23.80 -50.36 18.57
C TYR A 734 24.35 -50.37 17.14
N SER A 735 23.87 -49.47 16.29
CA SER A 735 24.49 -49.09 15.02
C SER A 735 25.32 -47.82 15.26
N VAL A 736 26.64 -47.98 15.30
CA VAL A 736 27.58 -46.87 15.43
C VAL A 736 27.86 -46.31 14.04
N ASP A 737 27.69 -45.01 13.89
CA ASP A 737 27.93 -44.29 12.65
C ASP A 737 28.53 -42.91 12.96
N ARG A 738 29.75 -42.72 12.49
CA ARG A 738 30.57 -41.51 12.62
C ARG A 738 30.85 -40.85 11.29
N THR A 739 30.31 -41.40 10.20
CA THR A 739 30.52 -40.83 8.88
C THR A 739 29.56 -39.65 8.75
N PRO A 740 30.05 -38.41 8.65
CA PRO A 740 29.13 -37.29 8.54
C PRO A 740 28.44 -37.27 7.18
N PRO A 741 27.17 -36.82 7.11
CA PRO A 741 26.48 -36.68 5.85
C PRO A 741 27.16 -35.64 4.96
N LEU A 742 27.06 -35.81 3.65
CA LEU A 742 27.58 -34.91 2.63
C LEU A 742 26.48 -34.53 1.64
N VAL A 743 26.47 -33.28 1.17
CA VAL A 743 25.68 -32.92 -0.03
C VAL A 743 26.40 -33.46 -1.26
N THR A 744 25.80 -34.45 -1.92
CA THR A 744 26.40 -35.09 -3.10
C THR A 744 26.09 -34.35 -4.39
N SER A 745 24.90 -33.73 -4.49
CA SER A 745 24.53 -32.92 -5.65
C SER A 745 23.35 -31.99 -5.39
N ILE A 746 23.31 -30.87 -6.12
CA ILE A 746 22.14 -30.01 -6.29
C ILE A 746 21.91 -29.85 -7.79
N VAL A 747 20.92 -30.55 -8.32
CA VAL A 747 20.64 -30.60 -9.77
C VAL A 747 19.28 -30.01 -10.11
N ARG A 748 19.14 -29.51 -11.35
CA ARG A 748 17.88 -28.97 -11.85
C ARG A 748 16.87 -30.10 -12.08
N ALA A 749 15.61 -29.90 -11.69
CA ALA A 749 14.53 -30.87 -11.90
C ALA A 749 13.70 -30.63 -13.18
N SER A 750 14.03 -29.61 -13.98
CA SER A 750 13.26 -29.24 -15.17
C SER A 750 14.11 -28.67 -16.30
N ASN A 751 13.45 -28.38 -17.44
CA ASN A 751 14.10 -27.86 -18.65
C ASN A 751 14.86 -26.55 -18.40
N ASN A 752 15.99 -26.39 -19.07
CA ASN A 752 16.85 -25.22 -19.02
C ASN A 752 17.33 -24.88 -20.45
N PRO A 753 17.18 -23.65 -20.97
CA PRO A 753 16.55 -22.46 -20.36
C PRO A 753 15.05 -22.63 -20.10
N THR A 754 14.50 -21.82 -19.19
CA THR A 754 13.07 -21.83 -18.85
C THR A 754 12.48 -20.44 -18.67
N ILE A 755 11.16 -20.34 -18.82
CA ILE A 755 10.36 -19.13 -18.56
C ILE A 755 9.40 -19.31 -17.40
N ASN A 756 9.38 -20.50 -16.79
CA ASN A 756 8.43 -20.85 -15.75
C ASN A 756 8.59 -19.92 -14.54
N PRO A 757 7.50 -19.55 -13.85
CA PRO A 757 7.56 -18.67 -12.68
C PRO A 757 8.22 -19.34 -11.47
N SER A 758 8.24 -20.68 -11.41
CA SER A 758 8.92 -21.47 -10.39
C SER A 758 9.74 -22.58 -11.05
N VAL A 759 10.85 -22.94 -10.41
CA VAL A 759 11.72 -24.06 -10.78
C VAL A 759 12.05 -24.89 -9.55
N ASP A 760 12.26 -26.19 -9.75
CA ASP A 760 12.61 -27.11 -8.69
C ASP A 760 14.06 -27.60 -8.85
N PHE A 761 14.72 -27.79 -7.71
CA PHE A 761 16.02 -28.45 -7.58
C PHE A 761 15.87 -29.74 -6.80
N ILE A 762 16.65 -30.76 -7.17
CA ILE A 762 16.81 -31.99 -6.39
C ILE A 762 18.14 -31.90 -5.66
N VAL A 763 18.08 -31.84 -4.34
CA VAL A 763 19.23 -31.87 -3.44
C VAL A 763 19.38 -33.30 -2.93
N THR A 764 20.57 -33.87 -3.07
CA THR A 764 20.85 -35.26 -2.67
C THR A 764 21.91 -35.30 -1.59
N PHE A 765 21.60 -35.93 -0.46
CA PHE A 765 22.56 -36.21 0.60
C PHE A 765 23.16 -37.62 0.47
N SER A 766 24.33 -37.87 1.06
CA SER A 766 24.97 -39.20 1.07
C SER A 766 24.16 -40.25 1.85
N GLU A 767 23.28 -39.79 2.73
CA GLU A 767 22.44 -40.60 3.63
C GLU A 767 21.23 -39.77 4.14
N PRO A 768 20.25 -40.38 4.82
CA PRO A 768 19.12 -39.65 5.40
C PRO A 768 19.55 -38.60 6.42
N VAL A 769 18.98 -37.39 6.31
CA VAL A 769 19.26 -36.27 7.21
C VAL A 769 17.98 -35.74 7.86
N THR A 770 18.14 -34.93 8.91
CA THR A 770 17.08 -34.28 9.67
C THR A 770 17.34 -32.77 9.72
N ASN A 771 16.30 -31.99 10.03
CA ASN A 771 16.33 -30.53 10.15
C ASN A 771 16.74 -29.77 8.87
N VAL A 772 16.37 -30.31 7.70
CA VAL A 772 16.52 -29.57 6.43
C VAL A 772 15.32 -28.65 6.23
N ASP A 773 15.56 -27.34 6.21
CA ASP A 773 14.55 -26.31 6.00
C ASP A 773 15.00 -25.23 5.00
N SER A 774 14.16 -24.21 4.78
CA SER A 774 14.44 -23.16 3.80
C SER A 774 15.62 -22.25 4.16
N THR A 775 16.02 -22.19 5.43
CA THR A 775 17.13 -21.37 5.92
C THR A 775 18.50 -21.96 5.61
N ASP A 776 18.57 -23.25 5.28
CA ASP A 776 19.79 -23.93 4.87
C ASP A 776 20.18 -23.58 3.42
N PHE A 777 19.24 -23.05 2.64
CA PHE A 777 19.43 -22.76 1.24
C PHE A 777 19.49 -21.27 0.96
N PHE A 778 20.33 -20.89 0.01
CA PHE A 778 20.32 -19.55 -0.54
C PHE A 778 20.42 -19.60 -2.06
N VAL A 779 19.85 -18.58 -2.69
CA VAL A 779 19.80 -18.48 -4.14
C VAL A 779 20.80 -17.45 -4.62
N ASN A 780 21.63 -17.85 -5.56
CA ASN A 780 22.59 -16.97 -6.23
C ASN A 780 22.05 -16.63 -7.61
N THR A 781 21.78 -15.35 -7.85
CA THR A 781 21.11 -14.88 -9.07
C THR A 781 21.89 -13.81 -9.80
N THR A 782 21.66 -13.72 -11.11
CA THR A 782 22.03 -12.54 -11.91
C THR A 782 20.77 -11.90 -12.44
N ASN A 783 20.47 -10.66 -12.04
CA ASN A 783 19.29 -9.90 -12.49
C ASN A 783 17.91 -10.52 -12.17
N LEU A 784 17.79 -11.36 -11.14
CA LEU A 784 16.53 -11.94 -10.68
C LEU A 784 16.35 -11.76 -9.18
N ASN A 785 15.13 -11.45 -8.74
CA ASN A 785 14.75 -11.46 -7.32
C ASN A 785 14.10 -12.80 -6.96
N SER A 786 14.90 -13.86 -6.94
CA SER A 786 14.44 -15.22 -6.66
C SER A 786 14.45 -15.51 -5.17
N VAL A 787 13.54 -16.37 -4.70
CA VAL A 787 13.48 -16.81 -3.30
C VAL A 787 13.09 -18.28 -3.23
N VAL A 788 13.64 -19.00 -2.23
CA VAL A 788 13.18 -20.35 -1.89
C VAL A 788 11.76 -20.24 -1.35
N THR A 789 10.84 -20.98 -1.95
CA THR A 789 9.41 -20.94 -1.57
C THR A 789 8.98 -22.18 -0.81
N ASN A 790 9.65 -23.31 -1.02
CA ASN A 790 9.29 -24.57 -0.39
C ASN A 790 10.47 -25.55 -0.35
N VAL A 791 10.51 -26.38 0.69
CA VAL A 791 11.42 -27.53 0.83
C VAL A 791 10.58 -28.75 1.18
N GLN A 792 10.53 -29.74 0.29
CA GLN A 792 9.78 -30.98 0.50
C GLN A 792 10.73 -32.11 0.91
N ASN A 793 10.40 -32.77 2.02
CA ASN A 793 11.16 -33.89 2.55
C ASN A 793 10.89 -35.17 1.75
N ALA A 794 11.95 -35.78 1.21
CA ALA A 794 11.93 -37.11 0.62
C ALA A 794 13.27 -37.85 0.84
N ASN A 795 13.74 -37.92 2.09
CA ASN A 795 15.03 -38.53 2.49
C ASN A 795 15.42 -39.76 1.63
N PRO A 796 16.64 -39.79 1.04
CA PRO A 796 17.75 -38.81 1.12
C PRO A 796 17.68 -37.68 0.07
N PHE A 797 16.57 -37.53 -0.65
CA PHE A 797 16.38 -36.52 -1.69
C PHE A 797 15.45 -35.41 -1.21
N PHE A 798 15.77 -34.16 -1.51
CA PHE A 798 14.92 -33.03 -1.17
C PHE A 798 14.57 -32.26 -2.43
N VAL A 799 13.29 -31.92 -2.58
CA VAL A 799 12.83 -31.05 -3.67
C VAL A 799 12.73 -29.63 -3.11
N VAL A 800 13.58 -28.75 -3.62
CA VAL A 800 13.61 -27.33 -3.23
C VAL A 800 13.01 -26.51 -4.37
N SER A 801 11.86 -25.91 -4.11
CA SER A 801 11.17 -25.04 -5.07
C SER A 801 11.63 -23.60 -4.89
N VAL A 802 11.99 -22.96 -5.99
CA VAL A 802 12.47 -21.58 -6.04
C VAL A 802 11.60 -20.77 -7.00
N ASN A 803 11.05 -19.66 -6.52
CA ASN A 803 10.42 -18.67 -7.40
C ASN A 803 11.50 -18.01 -8.25
N THR A 804 11.35 -18.05 -9.57
CA THR A 804 12.33 -17.51 -10.52
C THR A 804 12.49 -16.00 -10.46
N GLY A 805 11.59 -15.28 -9.79
CA GLY A 805 11.56 -13.83 -9.77
C GLY A 805 11.14 -13.27 -11.13
N ALA A 806 11.15 -11.95 -11.27
CA ALA A 806 10.78 -11.30 -12.53
C ALA A 806 12.02 -10.99 -13.38
N GLY A 807 11.90 -11.02 -14.71
CA GLY A 807 13.03 -10.80 -15.63
C GLY A 807 13.76 -12.07 -16.09
N SER A 808 15.00 -11.88 -16.58
CA SER A 808 15.83 -12.92 -17.20
C SER A 808 17.23 -12.90 -16.58
N GLY A 809 17.83 -14.07 -16.40
CA GLY A 809 19.05 -14.21 -15.61
C GLY A 809 19.45 -15.64 -15.34
N LEU A 810 20.54 -15.82 -14.60
CA LEU A 810 20.91 -17.11 -14.02
C LEU A 810 20.35 -17.21 -12.61
N LEU A 811 19.89 -18.40 -12.25
CA LEU A 811 19.40 -18.77 -10.92
C LEU A 811 20.07 -20.07 -10.51
N ARG A 812 20.89 -20.02 -9.46
CA ARG A 812 21.55 -21.19 -8.86
C ARG A 812 21.05 -21.35 -7.43
N LEU A 813 20.81 -22.59 -7.01
CA LEU A 813 20.56 -22.93 -5.61
C LEU A 813 21.85 -23.49 -5.00
N ASP A 814 22.25 -22.95 -3.86
CA ASP A 814 23.37 -23.42 -3.06
C ASP A 814 22.88 -23.72 -1.63
N LEU A 815 23.64 -24.53 -0.89
CA LEU A 815 23.38 -24.84 0.51
C LEU A 815 24.48 -24.20 1.37
N ALA A 816 24.11 -23.42 2.38
CA ALA A 816 25.02 -22.88 3.39
C ALA A 816 24.87 -23.70 4.67
N ASP A 817 25.99 -24.17 5.23
CA ASP A 817 25.95 -24.83 6.54
C ASP A 817 25.79 -23.81 7.65
N ASN A 818 24.61 -23.81 8.24
CA ASN A 818 24.27 -23.09 9.47
C ASN A 818 24.34 -24.03 10.70
N SER A 819 24.90 -25.24 10.54
CA SER A 819 25.01 -26.30 11.54
C SER A 819 23.68 -26.88 12.05
N SER A 820 22.57 -26.67 11.31
CA SER A 820 21.25 -27.21 11.64
C SER A 820 21.08 -28.69 11.23
N ILE A 821 21.67 -29.07 10.08
CA ILE A 821 21.46 -30.38 9.43
C ILE A 821 22.33 -31.45 10.08
N THR A 822 21.68 -32.52 10.54
CA THR A 822 22.34 -33.71 11.11
C THR A 822 21.78 -34.98 10.51
N ASP A 823 22.58 -36.04 10.43
CA ASP A 823 22.06 -37.39 10.19
C ASP A 823 21.28 -37.91 11.42
N LEU A 824 20.83 -39.17 11.35
CA LEU A 824 20.12 -39.83 12.47
C LEU A 824 21.03 -40.19 13.65
N SER A 825 22.35 -40.23 13.44
CA SER A 825 23.39 -40.53 14.42
C SER A 825 23.92 -39.29 15.15
N GLY A 826 23.48 -38.10 14.71
CA GLY A 826 23.86 -36.79 15.23
C GLY A 826 25.12 -36.18 14.60
N ASN A 827 25.68 -36.78 13.54
CA ASN A 827 26.81 -36.17 12.83
C ASN A 827 26.30 -34.98 12.01
N ARG A 828 27.00 -33.85 12.15
CA ARG A 828 26.74 -32.63 11.35
C ARG A 828 27.40 -32.75 9.99
N ILE A 829 26.82 -32.12 8.98
CA ILE A 829 27.37 -32.13 7.62
C ILE A 829 28.86 -31.74 7.59
N LEU A 830 29.69 -32.49 6.86
CA LEU A 830 31.13 -32.21 6.74
C LEU A 830 31.41 -31.37 5.49
N ASN A 831 32.32 -30.38 5.61
CA ASN A 831 32.61 -29.36 4.58
C ASN A 831 31.41 -28.46 4.27
N GLY A 832 30.99 -27.73 5.30
CA GLY A 832 29.77 -26.93 5.42
C GLY A 832 29.49 -25.81 4.42
N SER A 833 29.42 -26.08 3.12
CA SER A 833 28.57 -25.36 2.15
C SER A 833 28.70 -26.06 0.80
N PHE A 834 27.57 -26.30 0.13
CA PHE A 834 27.58 -26.75 -1.26
C PHE A 834 27.34 -25.56 -2.19
N LEU A 835 28.43 -25.00 -2.72
CA LEU A 835 28.45 -23.74 -3.49
C LEU A 835 28.50 -23.92 -5.02
N ASN A 836 28.36 -25.18 -5.47
CA ASN A 836 28.51 -25.58 -6.86
C ASN A 836 27.21 -26.18 -7.40
N GLY A 837 26.05 -25.67 -6.97
CA GLY A 837 24.76 -26.11 -7.51
C GLY A 837 24.63 -25.85 -9.00
N GLU A 838 23.77 -26.61 -9.66
CA GLU A 838 23.41 -26.32 -11.04
C GLU A 838 22.63 -24.99 -11.17
N SER A 839 22.75 -24.30 -12.31
CA SER A 839 22.03 -23.04 -12.56
C SER A 839 20.98 -23.18 -13.66
N PHE A 840 19.78 -22.64 -13.44
CA PHE A 840 18.81 -22.35 -14.50
C PHE A 840 19.16 -21.03 -15.20
N THR A 841 18.97 -20.98 -16.51
CA THR A 841 18.87 -19.77 -17.31
C THR A 841 17.39 -19.42 -17.47
N ILE A 842 16.96 -18.36 -16.78
CA ILE A 842 15.62 -17.79 -16.89
C ILE A 842 15.61 -16.82 -18.08
N ALA A 843 14.79 -17.10 -19.08
CA ALA A 843 14.81 -16.40 -20.38
C ALA A 843 13.44 -15.77 -20.72
N LYS A 844 12.92 -14.90 -19.85
CA LYS A 844 11.66 -14.18 -20.09
C LYS A 844 11.81 -13.17 -21.23
N ILE A 845 10.82 -13.13 -22.12
CA ILE A 845 10.82 -12.29 -23.32
C ILE A 845 10.47 -10.85 -22.91
N THR A 846 11.21 -9.85 -23.41
CA THR A 846 10.90 -8.44 -23.14
C THR A 846 9.60 -8.03 -23.84
N VAL A 847 8.68 -7.40 -23.12
CA VAL A 847 7.43 -6.85 -23.68
C VAL A 847 7.59 -5.37 -24.03
N ASN A 848 6.87 -4.91 -25.06
CA ASN A 848 6.94 -3.52 -25.51
C ASN A 848 6.09 -2.58 -24.63
N PHE A 849 6.42 -2.48 -23.36
CA PHE A 849 5.84 -1.50 -22.44
C PHE A 849 6.63 -0.19 -22.48
N SER A 850 5.92 0.95 -22.36
CA SER A 850 6.56 2.25 -22.16
C SER A 850 7.31 2.26 -20.83
N ALA A 851 8.45 2.96 -20.81
CA ALA A 851 9.22 3.12 -19.59
C ALA A 851 8.43 3.96 -18.57
N PRO A 852 8.34 3.54 -17.30
CA PRO A 852 7.77 4.39 -16.24
C PRO A 852 8.52 5.72 -16.13
N ASN A 853 7.79 6.81 -15.89
CA ASN A 853 8.37 8.11 -15.57
C ASN A 853 8.45 8.27 -14.06
N ILE A 854 9.65 8.39 -13.50
CA ILE A 854 9.83 8.66 -12.06
C ILE A 854 9.32 10.07 -11.77
N LEU A 855 8.35 10.18 -10.85
CA LEU A 855 7.66 11.41 -10.47
C LEU A 855 8.28 12.06 -9.22
N SER A 856 9.06 11.31 -8.46
CA SER A 856 9.79 11.82 -7.29
C SER A 856 10.74 12.97 -7.64
N LYS A 857 10.85 13.93 -6.72
CA LYS A 857 11.75 15.10 -6.82
C LYS A 857 12.77 15.18 -5.67
N ILE A 858 13.05 14.05 -5.03
CA ILE A 858 14.04 13.88 -3.96
C ILE A 858 15.47 13.92 -4.55
N VAL A 859 16.18 15.03 -4.40
CA VAL A 859 17.60 15.15 -4.80
C VAL A 859 18.54 14.90 -3.62
N LEU A 860 18.19 15.41 -2.45
CA LEU A 860 18.90 15.25 -1.18
C LEU A 860 17.85 15.07 -0.08
N THR A 861 18.06 14.15 0.86
CA THR A 861 17.13 13.93 1.98
C THR A 861 17.86 13.37 3.21
N ASN A 862 17.35 13.70 4.40
CA ASN A 862 17.74 13.09 5.66
C ASN A 862 16.78 12.00 6.16
N ASN A 863 15.80 11.65 5.34
CA ASN A 863 14.99 10.46 5.59
C ASN A 863 15.72 9.26 4.97
N PRO A 864 16.26 8.31 5.76
CA PRO A 864 16.94 7.13 5.21
C PRO A 864 15.98 6.14 4.52
N ARG A 865 14.67 6.40 4.56
CA ARG A 865 13.61 5.63 3.89
C ARG A 865 12.74 6.55 3.02
N PRO A 866 13.31 7.14 1.95
CA PRO A 866 12.55 8.01 1.06
C PRO A 866 11.42 7.24 0.34
N ASN A 867 10.27 7.88 0.15
CA ASN A 867 9.19 7.35 -0.67
C ASN A 867 9.39 7.77 -2.13
N PHE A 868 9.47 6.78 -3.03
CA PHE A 868 9.58 6.99 -4.47
C PHE A 868 8.24 6.75 -5.16
N SER A 869 7.97 7.46 -6.24
CA SER A 869 6.76 7.31 -7.05
C SER A 869 7.05 7.46 -8.54
N TRP A 870 6.25 6.81 -9.37
CA TRP A 870 6.38 6.83 -10.83
C TRP A 870 5.01 6.74 -11.53
N SER A 871 4.97 7.04 -12.83
CA SER A 871 3.75 6.98 -13.63
C SER A 871 3.30 5.54 -13.84
N ALA A 872 1.98 5.31 -13.81
CA ALA A 872 1.41 4.03 -14.20
C ALA A 872 1.69 3.72 -15.69
N VAL A 873 1.97 2.45 -16.00
CA VAL A 873 2.12 1.93 -17.36
C VAL A 873 0.90 1.10 -17.70
N ARG A 874 0.22 1.40 -18.81
CA ARG A 874 -1.00 0.69 -19.24
C ARG A 874 -0.72 -0.82 -19.38
N TYR A 875 -1.60 -1.65 -18.82
CA TYR A 875 -1.51 -3.12 -18.79
C TYR A 875 -0.43 -3.73 -17.89
N SER A 876 0.30 -2.92 -17.10
CA SER A 876 1.24 -3.46 -16.12
C SER A 876 0.51 -4.09 -14.93
N GLN A 877 1.05 -5.20 -14.41
CA GLN A 877 0.58 -5.85 -13.18
C GLN A 877 1.52 -5.61 -11.99
N ALA A 878 2.78 -5.30 -12.26
CA ALA A 878 3.79 -5.03 -11.24
C ALA A 878 4.91 -4.13 -11.80
N TYR A 879 5.74 -3.61 -10.90
CA TYR A 879 6.91 -2.79 -11.17
C TYR A 879 8.12 -3.33 -10.41
N GLU A 880 9.30 -3.21 -11.00
CA GLU A 880 10.57 -3.49 -10.32
C GLU A 880 11.34 -2.20 -10.08
N VAL A 881 11.77 -2.00 -8.84
CA VAL A 881 12.58 -0.87 -8.42
C VAL A 881 14.01 -1.37 -8.20
N PHE A 882 14.97 -0.70 -8.84
CA PHE A 882 16.40 -0.89 -8.60
C PHE A 882 16.95 0.35 -7.93
N ILE A 883 17.73 0.18 -6.87
CA ILE A 883 18.58 1.21 -6.28
C ILE A 883 20.01 0.67 -6.26
N ALA A 884 20.96 1.43 -6.80
CA ALA A 884 22.36 1.07 -6.90
C ALA A 884 23.26 2.19 -6.38
N GLN A 885 24.49 1.86 -6.02
CA GLN A 885 25.53 2.82 -5.62
C GLN A 885 26.30 3.41 -6.82
N ASP A 886 26.09 2.87 -8.02
CA ASP A 886 26.74 3.32 -9.25
C ASP A 886 25.73 3.54 -10.39
N ALA A 887 26.09 4.43 -11.32
CA ALA A 887 25.23 4.81 -12.44
C ALA A 887 25.01 3.68 -13.47
N ASN A 888 25.89 2.67 -13.50
CA ASN A 888 25.76 1.53 -14.40
C ASN A 888 24.89 0.41 -13.82
N PHE A 889 24.41 0.55 -12.58
CA PHE A 889 23.66 -0.47 -11.84
C PHE A 889 24.44 -1.79 -11.73
N SER A 890 25.75 -1.72 -11.51
CA SER A 890 26.61 -2.88 -11.26
C SER A 890 26.66 -3.28 -9.78
N SER A 891 26.42 -2.32 -8.89
CA SER A 891 26.40 -2.43 -7.43
C SER A 891 24.99 -2.11 -6.92
N ILE A 892 24.05 -3.01 -7.20
CA ILE A 892 22.66 -2.90 -6.75
C ILE A 892 22.59 -3.15 -5.25
N VAL A 893 22.01 -2.20 -4.50
CA VAL A 893 21.78 -2.31 -3.05
C VAL A 893 20.35 -2.70 -2.71
N LEU A 894 19.41 -2.48 -3.63
CA LEU A 894 18.01 -2.85 -3.45
C LEU A 894 17.40 -3.19 -4.81
N MET A 895 16.71 -4.32 -4.86
CA MET A 895 15.87 -4.72 -5.97
C MET A 895 14.56 -5.26 -5.42
N GLN A 896 13.45 -4.60 -5.74
CA GLN A 896 12.14 -4.95 -5.18
C GLN A 896 11.05 -4.95 -6.25
N THR A 897 10.18 -5.94 -6.24
CA THR A 897 8.95 -5.94 -7.04
C THR A 897 7.76 -5.47 -6.20
N VAL A 898 6.94 -4.57 -6.75
CA VAL A 898 5.73 -4.01 -6.13
C VAL A 898 4.57 -3.99 -7.12
N ASN A 899 3.33 -4.03 -6.63
CA ASN A 899 2.11 -3.91 -7.46
C ASN A 899 1.53 -2.49 -7.49
N GLN A 900 2.18 -1.53 -6.81
CA GLN A 900 1.78 -0.13 -6.76
C GLN A 900 2.75 0.74 -7.57
N THR A 901 2.40 2.02 -7.76
CA THR A 901 3.22 3.03 -8.46
C THR A 901 4.10 3.84 -7.51
N ASN A 902 4.32 3.33 -6.30
CA ASN A 902 5.19 3.92 -5.31
C ASN A 902 5.93 2.84 -4.50
N TYR A 903 7.02 3.22 -3.84
CA TYR A 903 7.80 2.35 -2.98
C TYR A 903 8.58 3.10 -1.91
N THR A 904 8.57 2.57 -0.68
CA THR A 904 9.43 3.00 0.43
C THR A 904 10.34 1.84 0.84
N PRO A 905 11.67 2.01 0.90
CA PRO A 905 12.58 0.97 1.38
C PRO A 905 12.23 0.48 2.79
N ALA A 906 12.15 -0.85 2.96
CA ALA A 906 11.85 -1.49 4.24
C ALA A 906 13.03 -1.42 5.24
N LEU A 907 14.26 -1.24 4.73
CA LEU A 907 15.47 -1.02 5.51
C LEU A 907 16.02 0.38 5.20
N PRO A 908 16.66 1.05 6.19
CA PRO A 908 17.25 2.37 5.97
C PRO A 908 18.44 2.27 5.01
N LEU A 909 18.49 3.17 4.04
CA LEU A 909 19.66 3.34 3.18
C LEU A 909 20.75 4.11 3.96
N ALA A 910 22.00 3.66 3.84
CA ALA A 910 23.14 4.36 4.44
C ALA A 910 23.41 5.70 3.72
N ASP A 911 24.09 6.63 4.40
CA ASP A 911 24.51 7.90 3.81
C ASP A 911 25.32 7.67 2.53
N GLY A 912 25.00 8.43 1.47
CA GLY A 912 25.63 8.28 0.17
C GLY A 912 24.73 8.64 -1.01
N THR A 913 25.31 8.65 -2.21
CA THR A 913 24.60 8.88 -3.47
C THR A 913 24.16 7.56 -4.08
N TYR A 914 22.91 7.52 -4.56
CA TYR A 914 22.27 6.37 -5.15
C TYR A 914 21.65 6.70 -6.50
N TYR A 915 21.52 5.66 -7.32
CA TYR A 915 20.90 5.67 -8.63
C TYR A 915 19.72 4.71 -8.63
N MET A 916 18.54 5.21 -8.99
CA MET A 916 17.30 4.45 -9.06
C MET A 916 16.81 4.31 -10.49
N ARG A 917 16.24 3.16 -10.86
CA ARG A 917 15.43 3.00 -12.07
C ARG A 917 14.28 2.04 -11.82
N VAL A 918 13.20 2.19 -12.58
CA VAL A 918 11.99 1.37 -12.45
C VAL A 918 11.58 0.80 -13.81
N ARG A 919 11.09 -0.44 -13.86
CA ARG A 919 10.46 -1.03 -15.07
C ARG A 919 9.12 -1.68 -14.71
N ALA A 920 8.22 -1.80 -15.69
CA ALA A 920 6.92 -2.45 -15.53
C ALA A 920 6.92 -3.90 -16.03
N TYR A 921 6.00 -4.72 -15.52
CA TYR A 921 5.80 -6.14 -15.88
C TYR A 921 4.37 -6.41 -16.36
N ASN A 922 4.22 -7.33 -17.32
CA ASN A 922 2.91 -7.88 -17.68
C ASN A 922 2.49 -9.01 -16.71
N ALA A 923 1.32 -9.62 -16.95
CA ALA A 923 0.79 -10.72 -16.15
C ALA A 923 1.69 -11.98 -16.11
N SER A 924 2.58 -12.16 -17.08
CA SER A 924 3.53 -13.27 -17.13
C SER A 924 4.92 -12.90 -16.57
N LEU A 925 5.03 -11.79 -15.84
CA LEU A 925 6.28 -11.26 -15.28
C LEU A 925 7.38 -11.02 -16.33
N SER A 926 6.97 -10.73 -17.56
CA SER A 926 7.86 -10.36 -18.67
C SER A 926 8.20 -8.87 -18.58
N PRO A 927 9.49 -8.47 -18.59
CA PRO A 927 9.90 -7.10 -18.31
C PRO A 927 9.63 -6.14 -19.48
N GLY A 928 9.24 -4.91 -19.15
CA GLY A 928 9.26 -3.75 -20.04
C GLY A 928 10.58 -2.98 -20.01
N LYS A 929 10.61 -1.80 -20.64
CA LYS A 929 11.78 -0.90 -20.64
C LYS A 929 12.00 -0.27 -19.26
N PHE A 930 13.27 -0.07 -18.88
CA PHE A 930 13.63 0.73 -17.71
C PHE A 930 13.34 2.22 -17.92
N SER A 931 12.95 2.89 -16.84
CA SER A 931 12.96 4.35 -16.72
C SER A 931 14.35 4.91 -16.97
N LYS A 932 14.43 6.23 -17.20
CA LYS A 932 15.69 6.95 -17.04
C LYS A 932 16.21 6.77 -15.61
N ALA A 933 17.53 6.71 -15.44
CA ALA A 933 18.15 6.66 -14.12
C ALA A 933 17.87 7.96 -13.36
N TYR A 934 17.50 7.82 -12.10
CA TYR A 934 17.14 8.89 -11.18
C TYR A 934 18.15 8.93 -10.04
N THR A 935 18.78 10.08 -9.78
CA THR A 935 19.86 10.19 -8.78
C THR A 935 19.38 10.91 -7.54
N PHE A 936 19.73 10.40 -6.35
CA PHE A 936 19.43 11.03 -5.08
C PHE A 936 20.54 10.75 -4.05
N THR A 937 20.63 11.60 -3.01
CA THR A 937 21.61 11.45 -1.93
C THR A 937 20.91 11.36 -0.58
N ILE A 938 21.33 10.40 0.25
CA ILE A 938 20.96 10.28 1.67
C ILE A 938 22.04 10.94 2.52
N ASP A 939 21.63 11.82 3.42
CA ASP A 939 22.49 12.49 4.40
C ASP A 939 21.76 12.58 5.74
N THR A 940 22.03 11.63 6.63
CA THR A 940 21.48 11.58 7.99
C THR A 940 22.47 12.11 9.03
N THR A 941 23.70 12.45 8.63
CA THR A 941 24.77 12.84 9.53
C THR A 941 24.64 14.32 9.89
N PRO A 942 24.37 14.68 11.17
CA PRO A 942 24.31 16.07 11.58
C PRO A 942 25.69 16.74 11.55
N PRO A 943 25.73 18.08 11.42
CA PRO A 943 26.99 18.81 11.52
C PRO A 943 27.60 18.68 12.92
N PRO A 944 28.93 18.90 13.08
CA PRO A 944 29.56 18.88 14.40
C PRO A 944 28.95 19.89 15.37
N VAL A 945 28.97 19.57 16.66
CA VAL A 945 28.46 20.46 17.71
C VAL A 945 29.27 21.76 17.76
N PRO A 946 28.63 22.95 17.71
CA PRO A 946 29.34 24.24 17.78
C PRO A 946 30.13 24.40 19.07
N THR A 947 31.35 24.93 18.97
CA THR A 947 32.18 25.26 20.14
C THR A 947 31.90 26.69 20.59
N LEU A 948 31.45 26.88 21.83
CA LEU A 948 31.16 28.21 22.40
C LEU A 948 32.45 29.01 22.63
N VAL A 949 32.41 30.32 22.40
CA VAL A 949 33.56 31.23 22.51
C VAL A 949 33.32 32.32 23.55
N SER A 950 32.22 33.07 23.44
CA SER A 950 31.94 34.22 24.31
C SER A 950 30.43 34.36 24.57
N PRO A 951 29.97 34.69 25.80
CA PRO A 951 30.74 34.77 27.04
C PRO A 951 31.38 33.43 27.42
N SER A 952 32.64 33.46 27.91
CA SER A 952 33.35 32.25 28.33
C SER A 952 32.71 31.63 29.57
N ASN A 953 32.81 30.31 29.72
CA ASN A 953 32.20 29.62 30.85
C ASN A 953 32.66 30.20 32.19
N THR A 954 31.72 30.46 33.11
CA THR A 954 31.91 31.06 34.45
C THR A 954 32.37 32.52 34.49
N SER A 955 32.25 33.28 33.39
CA SER A 955 32.65 34.70 33.36
C SER A 955 31.55 35.67 33.83
N ASN A 956 31.93 36.94 34.01
CA ASN A 956 30.98 38.05 34.04
C ASN A 956 30.68 38.53 32.61
N ALA A 957 29.46 39.03 32.37
CA ALA A 957 29.10 39.65 31.10
C ALA A 957 28.26 40.92 31.32
N ILE A 958 28.31 41.84 30.34
CA ILE A 958 27.42 43.00 30.31
C ILE A 958 25.96 42.57 30.13
N ARG A 959 24.98 43.46 30.32
CA ARG A 959 23.54 43.12 30.22
C ARG A 959 23.07 42.76 28.80
N THR A 960 23.84 43.00 27.76
CA THR A 960 23.53 42.64 26.37
C THR A 960 24.73 41.92 25.74
N PRO A 961 25.12 40.74 26.27
CA PRO A 961 26.30 40.04 25.79
C PRO A 961 26.20 39.72 24.29
N LEU A 962 27.36 39.75 23.62
CA LEU A 962 27.50 39.17 22.30
C LEU A 962 27.80 37.68 22.49
N MET A 963 26.90 36.83 22.02
CA MET A 963 27.05 35.38 22.03
C MET A 963 27.82 34.98 20.78
N GLU A 964 28.95 34.29 20.92
CA GLU A 964 29.84 33.90 19.83
C GLU A 964 30.25 32.43 19.94
N TRP A 965 30.27 31.72 18.81
CA TRP A 965 30.69 30.33 18.72
C TRP A 965 31.52 30.10 17.43
N LYS A 966 32.25 28.98 17.36
CA LYS A 966 32.97 28.58 16.15
C LYS A 966 32.01 28.00 15.12
N ALA A 967 32.29 28.27 13.83
CA ALA A 967 31.56 27.65 12.74
C ALA A 967 31.73 26.12 12.76
N ALA A 968 30.63 25.39 12.66
CA ALA A 968 30.63 23.95 12.44
C ALA A 968 30.70 23.65 10.93
N VAL A 969 31.53 22.68 10.54
CA VAL A 969 31.65 22.26 9.14
C VAL A 969 30.30 21.71 8.66
N GLY A 970 29.84 22.14 7.49
CA GLY A 970 28.56 21.72 6.91
C GLY A 970 27.32 22.43 7.47
N ALA A 971 27.46 23.26 8.51
CA ALA A 971 26.34 23.98 9.09
C ALA A 971 25.87 25.15 8.21
N MET A 972 24.56 25.21 7.94
CA MET A 972 23.89 26.29 7.22
C MET A 972 23.12 27.23 8.15
N GLN A 973 22.76 26.76 9.34
CA GLN A 973 22.03 27.52 10.35
C GLN A 973 22.47 27.10 11.76
N TYR A 974 22.35 27.98 12.73
CA TYR A 974 22.53 27.72 14.15
C TYR A 974 21.26 28.10 14.90
N GLN A 975 21.02 27.42 16.02
CA GLN A 975 20.02 27.80 17.01
C GLN A 975 20.72 28.00 18.35
N ILE A 976 20.41 29.11 19.00
CA ILE A 976 20.91 29.45 20.34
C ILE A 976 19.76 29.43 21.33
N GLU A 977 20.04 28.95 22.54
CA GLU A 977 19.21 29.14 23.72
C GLU A 977 20.02 29.76 24.84
N LEU A 978 19.39 30.65 25.58
CA LEU A 978 19.89 31.23 26.80
C LEU A 978 18.75 31.31 27.82
N ASP A 979 19.02 30.83 29.04
CA ASP A 979 18.05 30.71 30.12
C ASP A 979 18.70 31.03 31.48
N ASN A 980 17.88 31.36 32.48
CA ASN A 980 18.32 31.58 33.86
C ASN A 980 18.30 30.29 34.71
N ASN A 981 17.86 29.18 34.12
CA ASN A 981 17.90 27.84 34.69
C ASN A 981 18.75 26.89 33.82
N THR A 982 19.10 25.73 34.36
CA THR A 982 19.98 24.75 33.69
C THR A 982 19.25 23.80 32.76
N ASP A 983 17.92 23.71 32.85
CA ASP A 983 17.10 22.79 32.05
C ASP A 983 16.57 23.43 30.75
N PHE A 984 16.72 24.74 30.59
CA PHE A 984 16.23 25.52 29.45
C PHE A 984 14.71 25.41 29.26
N SER A 985 13.97 25.24 30.35
CA SER A 985 12.51 25.11 30.31
C SER A 985 11.78 26.42 30.00
N SER A 986 12.46 27.57 30.14
CA SER A 986 11.89 28.91 29.97
C SER A 986 12.88 29.88 29.32
N PRO A 987 13.40 29.57 28.11
CA PRO A 987 14.54 30.28 27.56
C PRO A 987 14.23 31.75 27.40
N GLU A 988 15.00 32.56 28.10
CA GLU A 988 14.95 34.02 28.01
C GLU A 988 15.30 34.51 26.61
N PHE A 989 16.07 33.72 25.87
CA PHE A 989 16.44 34.05 24.50
C PHE A 989 16.61 32.76 23.69
N ARG A 990 15.81 32.61 22.62
CA ARG A 990 15.88 31.49 21.69
C ARG A 990 15.75 32.01 20.26
N GLU A 991 16.82 31.88 19.48
CA GLU A 991 16.87 32.47 18.13
C GLU A 991 17.62 31.54 17.17
N SER A 992 17.32 31.68 15.87
CA SER A 992 18.04 30.97 14.80
C SER A 992 18.74 31.94 13.87
N THR A 993 19.98 31.64 13.46
CA THR A 993 20.81 32.54 12.65
C THR A 993 21.74 31.76 11.73
N SER A 994 22.09 32.32 10.56
CA SER A 994 23.15 31.79 9.71
C SER A 994 24.55 32.31 10.08
N LYS A 995 24.62 33.27 11.02
CA LYS A 995 25.88 33.83 11.53
C LYS A 995 26.40 33.00 12.72
N THR A 996 27.67 33.17 13.04
CA THR A 996 28.31 32.54 14.22
C THR A 996 28.31 33.44 15.46
N SER A 997 27.49 34.50 15.44
CA SER A 997 27.31 35.39 16.58
C SER A 997 25.93 36.05 16.58
N LEU A 998 25.45 36.36 17.78
CA LEU A 998 24.18 37.04 18.00
C LEU A 998 24.20 37.82 19.32
N ARG A 999 23.68 39.05 19.32
CA ARG A 999 23.56 39.85 20.55
C ARG A 999 22.22 39.56 21.22
N THR A 1000 22.21 39.36 22.54
CA THR A 1000 20.98 39.06 23.28
C THR A 1000 20.11 40.30 23.49
N LYS A 1001 18.87 40.08 23.95
CA LYS A 1001 18.08 41.10 24.64
C LYS A 1001 18.76 41.55 25.93
N THR A 1002 18.30 42.66 26.51
CA THR A 1002 18.78 43.15 27.81
C THR A 1002 18.42 42.17 28.93
N LEU A 1003 19.44 41.66 29.61
CA LEU A 1003 19.35 40.69 30.70
C LEU A 1003 19.25 41.39 32.07
N THR A 1004 18.72 40.64 33.04
CA THR A 1004 18.52 41.08 34.43
C THR A 1004 19.85 41.10 35.19
N LYS A 1005 20.04 42.12 36.02
CA LYS A 1005 21.23 42.28 36.86
C LYS A 1005 21.14 41.35 38.08
N GLY A 1006 22.26 40.80 38.52
CA GLY A 1006 22.34 39.89 39.67
C GLY A 1006 21.88 38.46 39.34
N THR A 1007 21.89 38.07 38.06
CA THR A 1007 21.37 36.78 37.59
C THR A 1007 22.45 35.99 36.86
N THR A 1008 22.52 34.68 37.12
CA THR A 1008 23.34 33.73 36.35
C THR A 1008 22.52 33.17 35.20
N TYR A 1009 23.12 33.17 34.00
CA TYR A 1009 22.51 32.63 32.78
C TYR A 1009 23.32 31.46 32.24
N TYR A 1010 22.63 30.49 31.65
CA TYR A 1010 23.17 29.34 30.94
C TYR A 1010 22.83 29.48 29.47
N TRP A 1011 23.76 29.10 28.58
CA TRP A 1011 23.52 29.16 27.16
C TRP A 1011 24.15 27.99 26.41
N ARG A 1012 23.51 27.63 25.30
CA ARG A 1012 23.91 26.51 24.44
C ARG A 1012 23.56 26.82 22.99
N VAL A 1013 24.32 26.22 22.06
CA VAL A 1013 24.14 26.39 20.61
C VAL A 1013 24.15 25.03 19.94
N ARG A 1014 23.29 24.83 18.93
CA ARG A 1014 23.35 23.69 18.00
C ARG A 1014 23.37 24.16 16.56
N ALA A 1015 23.93 23.35 15.67
CA ALA A 1015 24.02 23.60 14.24
C ALA A 1015 23.00 22.77 13.46
N LYS A 1016 22.56 23.29 12.31
CA LYS A 1016 21.74 22.60 11.30
C LYS A 1016 22.47 22.62 9.97
N ASP A 1017 22.54 21.49 9.29
CA ASP A 1017 23.08 21.43 7.93
C ASP A 1017 22.05 21.90 6.87
N LYS A 1018 22.40 21.71 5.59
CA LYS A 1018 21.57 22.11 4.45
C LYS A 1018 20.27 21.31 4.33
N ILE A 1019 20.27 20.03 4.73
CA ILE A 1019 19.11 19.16 4.56
C ILE A 1019 18.20 19.12 5.79
N GLY A 1020 18.72 19.58 6.92
CA GLY A 1020 17.98 19.90 8.11
C GLY A 1020 18.37 19.08 9.34
N ASN A 1021 19.49 18.35 9.32
CA ASN A 1021 19.95 17.60 10.48
C ASN A 1021 20.50 18.55 11.54
N TRP A 1022 19.98 18.43 12.75
CA TRP A 1022 20.46 19.21 13.90
C TRP A 1022 21.54 18.45 14.65
N SER A 1023 22.65 19.11 14.96
CA SER A 1023 23.61 18.62 15.94
C SER A 1023 22.97 18.52 17.32
N ASN A 1024 23.60 17.75 18.21
CA ASN A 1024 23.36 17.93 19.64
C ASN A 1024 23.65 19.37 20.07
N TRP A 1025 23.03 19.80 21.17
CA TRP A 1025 23.38 21.06 21.79
C TRP A 1025 24.82 21.02 22.31
N SER A 1026 25.51 22.15 22.23
CA SER A 1026 26.80 22.35 22.90
C SER A 1026 26.67 22.11 24.40
N VAL A 1027 27.80 21.82 25.05
CA VAL A 1027 27.88 21.89 26.51
C VAL A 1027 27.45 23.29 26.97
N ASN A 1028 26.72 23.33 28.08
CA ASN A 1028 26.20 24.58 28.62
C ASN A 1028 27.37 25.44 29.13
N TYR A 1029 27.47 26.68 28.66
CA TYR A 1029 28.30 27.69 29.31
C TYR A 1029 27.43 28.53 30.23
N GLN A 1030 27.95 28.90 31.40
CA GLN A 1030 27.30 29.83 32.32
C GLN A 1030 28.04 31.16 32.38
N PHE A 1031 27.33 32.26 32.67
CA PHE A 1031 27.93 33.54 32.99
C PHE A 1031 27.03 34.34 33.95
N PHE A 1032 27.63 35.26 34.71
CA PHE A 1032 26.92 36.13 35.65
C PHE A 1032 26.81 37.56 35.11
N VAL A 1033 25.66 38.21 35.32
CA VAL A 1033 25.45 39.62 34.97
C VAL A 1033 25.53 40.46 36.26
N PRO A 1034 26.67 41.11 36.54
CA PRO A 1034 26.95 41.75 37.83
C PRO A 1034 26.22 43.07 38.08
#